data_AF-A0AAV1YXC9-F1
#
_entry.id   AF-A0AAV1YXC9-F1
#
_cell.length_a   1.000
_cell.length_b   1.000
_cell.length_c   1.000
_cell.angle_alpha   90.00
_cell.angle_beta   90.00
_cell.angle_gamma   90.00
#
_symmetry.space_group_name_H-M   'P 1'
#
loop_
_entity.id
_entity.type
_entity.pdbx_description
1 polymer ?
#
loop_
_entity_poly.entity_id
_entity_poly.type
_entity_poly.pdbx_seq_one_letter_code
_entity_poly.pdbx_strand_id
1 'polypeptide(L)'
;MADSGSNNIYRFQDPETSSPKMHAFGLQNPMKAGVYKSNYSETRKPTNPRKFKYTNDFNTLSREQRLFYEENGFIIIPKLVSLDCLERYKQRFKDICEGKVHVPGLTIMKDVTFNKDKHTERVINKIQDLIYDDELFEYCKLPQILDYVMCFCGPNIKAMHTMLINKPPDPGTLTSRHPMHQDMHYFPFRPADKIVCSWTAMETVNRANGCLVAIPGSHKGDLLEHGYPDWESGVNKMFHGILDLKEKEMSKRVYLEMEPGDTVFFHPLLIHGSGANRTDGFRKAISCHYAAANCYYIDVTGTIQENMAQEIIDVLKKNGVYVDDIKLLVIKIQAFDYCKRSCWRLGIMADSDSNHIYRYQDPETSSPKMHAFGLQNPMKAGVYKSNYSETRKPTNPRKFKYTNDFNTLSREQRLFYEENGFIIIPKLVSLDCLERYKQRFKDICEGKVHVPGLTVMKDVTFNKDKHSERVINKIQDYIFDDELFEYCKLPQILDYVMCFCGASIKAMHTMLINKPPDPGTLTSRHPLHQDLHYFPFRPADKIVCSWTAMETVNRANGCLVAIPGSHKGDLLEHGYPDWESGVNKMYHGILDLKENEMSKRVHLEMEPGDTVFFHPLLIHGSGANRTDGFRKAISCHYAATNCYYIDVTGTTQENMAQEIIDVAKKKGVYVDDIKYVWQLRGRLVRGIESTL
;
A
#
# COMPACT_ATOMS: atom_id res chain seq x y z
N MET A 1 57.62 12.09 43.05
CA MET A 1 58.60 11.56 42.08
C MET A 1 58.39 10.06 42.07
N ALA A 2 57.69 9.57 41.04
CA ALA A 2 57.15 8.22 41.01
C ALA A 2 57.54 7.52 39.72
N ASP A 3 57.73 6.22 39.89
CA ASP A 3 58.41 5.24 39.07
C ASP A 3 57.38 4.29 38.41
N SER A 4 57.84 3.46 37.48
CA SER A 4 57.21 2.25 36.89
C SER A 4 56.08 2.39 35.86
N GLY A 5 56.19 1.63 34.75
CA GLY A 5 55.13 1.47 33.75
C GLY A 5 55.60 0.84 32.44
N SER A 6 55.94 -0.45 32.47
CA SER A 6 56.43 -1.28 31.36
C SER A 6 55.46 -1.46 30.18
N ASN A 7 56.04 -1.46 28.97
CA ASN A 7 55.45 -1.90 27.70
C ASN A 7 54.66 -3.21 27.81
N ASN A 8 53.39 -3.21 27.39
CA ASN A 8 52.67 -4.42 27.02
C ASN A 8 51.86 -4.18 25.73
N ILE A 9 52.40 -4.72 24.63
CA ILE A 9 51.76 -4.83 23.32
C ILE A 9 50.88 -6.08 23.39
N TYR A 10 49.56 -5.91 23.42
CA TYR A 10 48.62 -7.02 23.30
C TYR A 10 48.50 -7.47 21.83
N ARG A 11 49.29 -8.48 21.45
CA ARG A 11 49.03 -9.31 20.27
C ARG A 11 47.88 -10.26 20.61
N PHE A 12 46.72 -10.10 19.96
CA PHE A 12 45.69 -11.13 19.95
C PHE A 12 46.09 -12.21 18.94
N GLN A 13 46.49 -13.37 19.47
CA GLN A 13 46.62 -14.62 18.72
C GLN A 13 45.26 -15.33 18.68
N ASP A 14 44.86 -15.72 17.48
CA ASP A 14 43.73 -16.59 17.16
C ASP A 14 44.02 -18.01 17.70
N PRO A 15 43.21 -18.61 18.58
CA PRO A 15 43.52 -19.91 19.16
C PRO A 15 42.86 -21.05 18.36
N GLU A 16 43.40 -21.40 17.19
CA GLU A 16 43.13 -22.70 16.55
C GLU A 16 44.39 -23.28 15.90
N THR A 17 45.39 -23.65 16.72
CA THR A 17 46.38 -24.67 16.34
C THR A 17 46.85 -25.46 17.56
N SER A 18 46.12 -26.50 17.95
CA SER A 18 46.76 -27.64 18.65
C SER A 18 45.90 -28.90 18.50
N SER A 19 46.46 -29.90 17.82
CA SER A 19 45.95 -31.26 17.81
C SER A 19 46.32 -31.98 19.11
N PRO A 20 45.42 -32.76 19.70
CA PRO A 20 45.81 -33.99 20.37
C PRO A 20 45.31 -35.21 19.58
N LYS A 21 46.17 -36.23 19.59
CA LYS A 21 46.12 -37.49 18.84
C LYS A 21 44.82 -38.28 18.99
N MET A 22 44.44 -38.91 17.88
CA MET A 22 43.40 -39.93 17.72
C MET A 22 43.51 -41.09 18.71
N HIS A 23 42.35 -41.54 19.22
CA HIS A 23 42.02 -42.97 19.24
C HIS A 23 40.94 -43.21 18.19
N ALA A 24 41.26 -44.08 17.23
CA ALA A 24 40.47 -44.36 16.04
C ALA A 24 39.31 -45.33 16.32
N PHE A 25 38.13 -45.03 15.77
CA PHE A 25 37.29 -46.06 15.14
C PHE A 25 36.79 -45.52 13.80
N GLY A 26 37.00 -46.31 12.76
CA GLY A 26 37.12 -45.86 11.37
C GLY A 26 35.85 -45.36 10.70
N LEU A 27 36.06 -44.51 9.70
CA LEU A 27 35.10 -44.23 8.63
C LEU A 27 35.85 -44.18 7.30
N GLN A 28 35.59 -45.19 6.46
CA GLN A 28 35.73 -45.09 5.01
C GLN A 28 34.41 -44.57 4.44
N ASN A 29 34.53 -43.70 3.43
CA ASN A 29 33.55 -43.24 2.42
C ASN A 29 32.62 -42.04 2.70
N PRO A 30 32.33 -41.24 1.63
CA PRO A 30 31.82 -39.87 1.73
C PRO A 30 30.29 -39.82 1.83
N MET A 31 29.75 -39.04 2.78
CA MET A 31 28.31 -38.90 3.00
C MET A 31 27.70 -37.69 2.29
N LYS A 32 26.57 -37.97 1.63
CA LYS A 32 25.66 -37.09 0.89
C LYS A 32 25.03 -36.01 1.78
N ALA A 33 24.62 -34.91 1.13
CA ALA A 33 23.86 -33.77 1.65
C ALA A 33 22.80 -34.18 2.69
N GLY A 34 23.01 -33.72 3.93
CA GLY A 34 22.16 -34.05 5.07
C GLY A 34 20.90 -33.19 5.12
N VAL A 35 19.75 -33.85 5.00
CA VAL A 35 18.50 -33.39 5.60
C VAL A 35 18.72 -33.34 7.11
N TYR A 36 18.66 -32.15 7.72
CA TYR A 36 18.67 -32.00 9.18
C TYR A 36 17.40 -32.67 9.75
N LYS A 37 17.53 -33.88 10.30
CA LYS A 37 16.47 -34.55 11.05
C LYS A 37 16.48 -34.02 12.49
N SER A 38 15.36 -33.49 12.95
CA SER A 38 15.15 -33.17 14.37
C SER A 38 14.84 -34.46 15.15
N ASN A 39 15.47 -34.63 16.30
CA ASN A 39 15.15 -35.72 17.24
C ASN A 39 13.89 -35.33 18.02
N TYR A 40 12.71 -35.69 17.50
CA TYR A 40 11.46 -35.62 18.27
C TYR A 40 11.26 -36.93 19.03
N SER A 41 11.27 -36.88 20.36
CA SER A 41 10.79 -37.99 21.18
C SER A 41 9.26 -38.00 21.17
N GLU A 42 8.68 -39.16 20.83
CA GLU A 42 7.23 -39.37 20.88
C GLU A 42 6.74 -39.40 22.33
N THR A 43 6.40 -38.23 22.89
CA THR A 43 5.52 -38.18 24.05
C THR A 43 4.49 -37.04 23.92
N ARG A 44 3.21 -37.45 23.92
CA ARG A 44 1.95 -36.68 23.98
C ARG A 44 1.52 -35.91 22.72
N LYS A 45 0.47 -36.43 22.05
CA LYS A 45 -0.35 -35.69 21.07
C LYS A 45 -1.04 -34.50 21.75
N PRO A 46 -0.77 -33.24 21.35
CA PRO A 46 -1.53 -32.09 21.83
C PRO A 46 -2.90 -32.06 21.14
N THR A 47 -3.95 -31.85 21.92
CA THR A 47 -5.37 -31.91 21.53
C THR A 47 -5.90 -30.62 20.86
N ASN A 48 -5.04 -29.83 20.21
CA ASN A 48 -5.47 -28.64 19.47
C ASN A 48 -4.58 -28.44 18.23
N PRO A 49 -5.11 -28.26 17.00
CA PRO A 49 -4.27 -27.99 15.83
C PRO A 49 -3.55 -26.66 16.04
N ARG A 50 -2.23 -26.71 16.22
CA ARG A 50 -1.38 -25.53 16.40
C ARG A 50 -1.55 -24.62 15.17
N LYS A 51 -2.12 -23.43 15.37
CA LYS A 51 -2.29 -22.43 14.30
C LYS A 51 -0.92 -21.87 13.94
N PHE A 52 -0.51 -22.02 12.68
CA PHE A 52 0.72 -21.44 12.13
C PHE A 52 0.58 -19.90 12.08
N LYS A 53 1.60 -19.17 12.55
CA LYS A 53 1.61 -17.70 12.58
C LYS A 53 2.26 -17.12 11.32
N TYR A 54 3.40 -17.69 10.93
CA TYR A 54 4.28 -17.15 9.89
C TYR A 54 4.06 -17.80 8.51
N THR A 55 3.24 -18.85 8.42
CA THR A 55 2.94 -19.54 7.16
C THR A 55 1.43 -19.80 6.95
N ASN A 56 0.96 -19.52 5.73
CA ASN A 56 -0.37 -19.83 5.22
C ASN A 56 -0.45 -21.27 4.69
N ASP A 57 -1.67 -21.74 4.45
CA ASP A 57 -1.94 -23.11 4.01
C ASP A 57 -2.18 -23.17 2.48
N PHE A 58 -1.11 -23.39 1.71
CA PHE A 58 -1.14 -23.46 0.24
C PHE A 58 -0.59 -24.79 -0.33
N ASN A 59 -0.38 -25.79 0.52
CA ASN A 59 0.16 -27.13 0.17
C ASN A 59 1.55 -27.19 -0.48
N THR A 60 2.23 -26.06 -0.76
CA THR A 60 3.62 -26.06 -1.26
C THR A 60 4.62 -26.44 -0.18
N LEU A 61 4.50 -25.84 1.02
CA LEU A 61 5.29 -26.23 2.18
C LEU A 61 4.62 -27.39 2.92
N SER A 62 5.36 -28.48 3.13
CA SER A 62 4.91 -29.55 4.03
C SER A 62 4.74 -29.04 5.46
N ARG A 63 3.95 -29.75 6.26
CA ARG A 63 3.74 -29.41 7.67
C ARG A 63 5.05 -29.33 8.47
N GLU A 64 6.00 -30.21 8.19
CA GLU A 64 7.32 -30.24 8.85
C GLU A 64 8.15 -29.01 8.47
N GLN A 65 8.16 -28.63 7.19
CA GLN A 65 8.81 -27.42 6.72
C GLN A 65 8.19 -26.15 7.33
N ARG A 66 6.87 -26.10 7.46
CA ARG A 66 6.18 -25.01 8.16
C ARG A 66 6.57 -24.95 9.63
N LEU A 67 6.59 -26.09 10.33
CA LEU A 67 7.04 -26.15 11.72
C LEU A 67 8.50 -25.68 11.87
N PHE A 68 9.38 -26.08 10.95
CA PHE A 68 10.76 -25.60 10.92
C PHE A 68 10.82 -24.09 10.75
N TYR A 69 10.04 -23.51 9.82
CA TYR A 69 10.01 -22.07 9.60
C TYR A 69 9.44 -21.33 10.82
N GLU A 70 8.37 -21.80 11.44
CA GLU A 70 7.83 -21.22 12.69
C GLU A 70 8.84 -21.26 13.83
N GLU A 71 9.71 -22.26 13.86
CA GLU A 71 10.73 -22.37 14.90
C GLU A 71 11.91 -21.44 14.63
N ASN A 72 12.39 -21.43 13.38
CA ASN A 72 13.70 -20.89 13.00
C ASN A 72 13.64 -19.54 12.25
N GLY A 73 12.55 -19.24 11.54
CA GLY A 73 12.35 -18.00 10.78
C GLY A 73 12.96 -17.98 9.39
N PHE A 74 13.52 -19.11 8.95
CA PHE A 74 14.01 -19.34 7.60
C PHE A 74 13.78 -20.77 7.16
N ILE A 75 13.89 -21.02 5.86
CA ILE A 75 13.93 -22.36 5.27
C ILE A 75 14.70 -22.35 3.94
N ILE A 76 15.55 -23.35 3.71
CA ILE A 76 16.24 -23.55 2.44
C ILE A 76 15.48 -24.58 1.61
N ILE A 77 15.18 -24.22 0.36
CA ILE A 77 14.59 -25.10 -0.65
C ILE A 77 15.67 -25.41 -1.69
N PRO A 78 16.14 -26.67 -1.77
CA PRO A 78 17.21 -27.03 -2.69
C PRO A 78 16.78 -26.94 -4.15
N LYS A 79 17.68 -26.48 -5.02
CA LYS A 79 17.54 -26.49 -6.50
C LYS A 79 16.21 -25.90 -6.99
N LEU A 80 15.72 -24.86 -6.33
CA LEU A 80 14.44 -24.23 -6.67
C LEU A 80 14.52 -23.44 -7.99
N VAL A 81 15.66 -22.80 -8.24
CA VAL A 81 15.92 -22.05 -9.48
C VAL A 81 16.84 -22.86 -10.39
N SER A 82 16.45 -23.02 -11.65
CA SER A 82 17.21 -23.79 -12.63
C SER A 82 18.56 -23.13 -12.95
N LEU A 83 19.57 -23.95 -13.25
CA LEU A 83 20.89 -23.45 -13.66
C LEU A 83 20.82 -22.57 -14.91
N ASP A 84 19.92 -22.87 -15.86
CA ASP A 84 19.71 -22.07 -17.06
C ASP A 84 19.24 -20.65 -16.72
N CYS A 85 18.32 -20.50 -15.76
CA CYS A 85 17.95 -19.18 -15.25
C CYS A 85 19.15 -18.45 -14.63
N LEU A 86 19.93 -19.14 -13.78
CA LEU A 86 21.09 -18.52 -13.14
C LEU A 86 22.14 -18.05 -14.14
N GLU A 87 22.42 -18.82 -15.18
CA GLU A 87 23.36 -18.44 -16.23
C GLU A 87 22.88 -17.22 -17.02
N ARG A 88 21.58 -17.14 -17.33
CA ARG A 88 21.02 -15.92 -17.94
C ARG A 88 21.18 -14.70 -17.04
N TYR A 89 20.88 -14.81 -15.74
CA TYR A 89 21.03 -13.69 -14.80
C TYR A 89 22.50 -13.27 -14.62
N LYS A 90 23.43 -14.23 -14.59
CA LYS A 90 24.88 -13.95 -14.55
C LYS A 90 25.32 -13.23 -15.82
N GLN A 91 24.89 -13.70 -16.98
CA GLN A 91 25.26 -13.10 -18.26
C GLN A 91 24.68 -11.68 -18.37
N ARG A 92 23.42 -11.47 -17.98
CA ARG A 92 22.79 -10.14 -17.95
C ARG A 92 23.52 -9.18 -17.00
N PHE A 93 23.87 -9.65 -15.81
CA PHE A 93 24.67 -8.87 -14.86
C PHE A 93 26.03 -8.49 -15.44
N LYS A 94 26.73 -9.44 -16.07
CA LYS A 94 28.00 -9.20 -16.75
C LYS A 94 27.87 -8.16 -17.87
N ASP A 95 26.83 -8.25 -18.69
CA ASP A 95 26.58 -7.29 -19.77
C ASP A 95 26.30 -5.88 -19.23
N ILE A 96 25.62 -5.75 -18.08
CA ILE A 96 25.47 -4.48 -17.35
C ILE A 96 26.83 -3.98 -16.86
N CYS A 97 27.63 -4.83 -16.23
CA CYS A 97 28.97 -4.46 -15.76
C CYS A 97 29.88 -3.99 -16.90
N GLU A 98 29.83 -4.65 -18.06
CA GLU A 98 30.62 -4.32 -19.26
C GLU A 98 30.06 -3.12 -20.03
N GLY A 99 28.92 -2.55 -19.60
CA GLY A 99 28.27 -1.42 -20.27
C GLY A 99 27.61 -1.79 -21.61
N LYS A 100 27.50 -3.09 -21.93
CA LYS A 100 26.78 -3.59 -23.12
C LYS A 100 25.27 -3.41 -22.97
N VAL A 101 24.78 -3.44 -21.74
CA VAL A 101 23.40 -3.18 -21.38
C VAL A 101 23.36 -1.98 -20.46
N HIS A 102 22.64 -0.94 -20.87
CA HIS A 102 22.32 0.19 -20.01
C HIS A 102 20.87 0.06 -19.55
N VAL A 103 20.66 0.08 -18.23
CA VAL A 103 19.32 0.00 -17.62
C VAL A 103 19.06 1.31 -16.86
N PRO A 104 18.34 2.26 -17.46
CA PRO A 104 17.93 3.47 -16.78
C PRO A 104 17.13 3.15 -15.52
N GLY A 105 17.49 3.77 -14.39
CA GLY A 105 16.78 3.60 -13.13
C GLY A 105 17.33 2.51 -12.21
N LEU A 106 18.19 1.62 -12.68
CA LEU A 106 18.91 0.65 -11.87
C LEU A 106 19.88 1.36 -10.91
N THR A 107 19.85 1.01 -9.63
CA THR A 107 20.80 1.53 -8.64
C THR A 107 22.07 0.66 -8.67
N ILE A 108 23.21 1.25 -9.04
CA ILE A 108 24.50 0.55 -9.16
C ILE A 108 25.42 1.01 -8.03
N MET A 109 25.78 0.08 -7.15
CA MET A 109 26.73 0.31 -6.06
C MET A 109 28.14 -0.08 -6.50
N LYS A 110 29.12 0.77 -6.15
CA LYS A 110 30.54 0.64 -6.54
C LYS A 110 31.45 0.88 -5.33
N ASP A 111 31.14 0.24 -4.22
CA ASP A 111 31.71 0.62 -2.92
C ASP A 111 33.08 -0.01 -2.65
N VAL A 112 33.73 -0.59 -3.66
CA VAL A 112 35.04 -1.23 -3.51
C VAL A 112 36.04 -0.65 -4.49
N THR A 113 37.06 0.03 -3.97
CA THR A 113 38.17 0.57 -4.76
C THR A 113 39.27 -0.48 -4.85
N PHE A 114 39.35 -1.22 -5.95
CA PHE A 114 40.49 -2.11 -6.23
C PHE A 114 41.53 -1.40 -7.12
N ASN A 115 42.72 -1.15 -6.58
CA ASN A 115 43.88 -0.73 -7.38
C ASN A 115 44.48 -1.94 -8.10
N LYS A 116 43.90 -2.34 -9.25
CA LYS A 116 44.56 -3.03 -10.38
C LYS A 116 43.57 -3.40 -11.51
N ASP A 117 43.91 -2.94 -12.72
CA ASP A 117 43.50 -3.37 -14.08
C ASP A 117 42.01 -3.69 -14.41
N LYS A 118 41.42 -2.75 -15.17
CA LYS A 118 40.49 -2.84 -16.33
C LYS A 118 39.29 -3.83 -16.38
N HIS A 119 38.95 -4.60 -15.34
CA HIS A 119 37.71 -5.41 -15.33
C HIS A 119 36.58 -4.74 -14.54
N THR A 120 35.54 -4.29 -15.22
CA THR A 120 34.40 -3.54 -14.64
C THR A 120 33.55 -4.35 -13.66
N GLU A 121 33.45 -5.68 -13.83
CA GLU A 121 32.77 -6.58 -12.87
C GLU A 121 33.41 -6.55 -11.47
N ARG A 122 34.70 -6.22 -11.38
CA ARG A 122 35.45 -6.14 -10.10
C ARG A 122 35.08 -4.90 -9.26
N VAL A 123 34.30 -3.96 -9.79
CA VAL A 123 33.99 -2.69 -9.12
C VAL A 123 32.54 -2.65 -8.64
N ILE A 124 31.62 -3.35 -9.31
CA ILE A 124 30.19 -3.34 -8.95
C ILE A 124 29.94 -4.43 -7.92
N ASN A 125 29.67 -4.04 -6.67
CA ASN A 125 29.44 -4.96 -5.55
C ASN A 125 27.95 -5.29 -5.33
N LYS A 126 27.03 -4.46 -5.84
CA LYS A 126 25.59 -4.69 -5.77
C LYS A 126 24.86 -3.89 -6.85
N ILE A 127 23.78 -4.45 -7.38
CA ILE A 127 22.75 -3.70 -8.08
C ILE A 127 21.40 -3.88 -7.38
N GLN A 128 20.59 -2.83 -7.36
CA GLN A 128 19.24 -2.82 -6.81
C GLN A 128 18.26 -2.27 -7.84
N ASP A 129 16.97 -2.39 -7.55
CA ASP A 129 15.88 -1.95 -8.43
C ASP A 129 15.84 -2.74 -9.75
N LEU A 130 15.98 -4.05 -9.65
CA LEU A 130 15.93 -4.98 -10.78
C LEU A 130 14.59 -4.90 -11.55
N ILE A 131 13.56 -4.29 -10.98
CA ILE A 131 12.27 -4.00 -11.63
C ILE A 131 12.40 -3.23 -12.95
N TYR A 132 13.52 -2.54 -13.18
CA TYR A 132 13.82 -1.83 -14.42
C TYR A 132 14.50 -2.71 -15.49
N ASP A 133 14.93 -3.93 -15.15
CA ASP A 133 15.55 -4.87 -16.08
C ASP A 133 14.67 -6.12 -16.24
N ASP A 134 14.05 -6.31 -17.40
CA ASP A 134 13.10 -7.41 -17.61
C ASP A 134 13.72 -8.79 -17.34
N GLU A 135 14.97 -9.01 -17.77
CA GLU A 135 15.67 -10.29 -17.64
C GLU A 135 15.98 -10.62 -16.17
N LEU A 136 16.48 -9.66 -15.40
CA LEU A 136 16.72 -9.86 -13.96
C LEU A 136 15.41 -9.88 -13.16
N PHE A 137 14.39 -9.12 -13.57
CA PHE A 137 13.08 -9.12 -12.93
C PHE A 137 12.29 -10.41 -13.16
N GLU A 138 12.63 -11.23 -14.17
CA GLU A 138 12.06 -12.57 -14.33
C GLU A 138 12.21 -13.42 -13.07
N TYR A 139 13.32 -13.27 -12.32
CA TYR A 139 13.49 -13.95 -11.02
C TYR A 139 12.28 -13.72 -10.11
N CYS A 140 11.76 -12.49 -10.09
CA CYS A 140 10.67 -12.11 -9.21
C CYS A 140 9.33 -12.74 -9.62
N LYS A 141 9.21 -13.20 -10.87
CA LYS A 141 8.00 -13.73 -11.51
C LYS A 141 8.04 -15.26 -11.68
N LEU A 142 9.15 -15.92 -11.34
CA LEU A 142 9.29 -17.37 -11.49
C LEU A 142 8.18 -18.10 -10.70
N PRO A 143 7.36 -18.95 -11.36
CA PRO A 143 6.30 -19.69 -10.67
C PRO A 143 6.82 -20.50 -9.48
N GLN A 144 8.00 -21.12 -9.63
CA GLN A 144 8.63 -21.91 -8.57
C GLN A 144 8.96 -21.08 -7.33
N ILE A 145 9.34 -19.79 -7.50
CA ILE A 145 9.55 -18.89 -6.36
C ILE A 145 8.20 -18.48 -5.78
N LEU A 146 7.26 -18.06 -6.64
CA LEU A 146 5.95 -17.55 -6.22
C LEU A 146 5.11 -18.59 -5.46
N ASP A 147 5.22 -19.87 -5.81
CA ASP A 147 4.55 -20.98 -5.10
C ASP A 147 4.94 -21.06 -3.63
N TYR A 148 6.21 -20.78 -3.31
CA TYR A 148 6.69 -20.69 -1.92
C TYR A 148 6.36 -19.33 -1.31
N VAL A 149 6.50 -18.23 -2.06
CA VAL A 149 6.17 -16.87 -1.56
C VAL A 149 4.71 -16.78 -1.10
N MET A 150 3.77 -17.40 -1.81
CA MET A 150 2.35 -17.48 -1.42
C MET A 150 2.16 -18.09 -0.03
N CYS A 151 3.01 -19.04 0.37
CA CYS A 151 2.97 -19.63 1.70
C CYS A 151 3.27 -18.62 2.81
N PHE A 152 3.83 -17.45 2.52
CA PHE A 152 4.11 -16.39 3.50
C PHE A 152 3.20 -15.18 3.29
N CYS A 153 3.15 -14.65 2.07
CA CYS A 153 2.42 -13.43 1.73
C CYS A 153 0.92 -13.67 1.47
N GLY A 154 0.52 -14.89 1.11
CA GLY A 154 -0.81 -15.15 0.56
C GLY A 154 -0.83 -14.93 -0.96
N PRO A 155 -2.01 -14.95 -1.59
CA PRO A 155 -2.13 -15.03 -3.06
C PRO A 155 -1.82 -13.71 -3.77
N ASN A 156 -1.86 -12.58 -3.04
CA ASN A 156 -1.68 -11.25 -3.61
C ASN A 156 -0.29 -10.77 -3.21
N ILE A 157 0.65 -10.78 -4.14
CA ILE A 157 2.08 -10.59 -3.87
C ILE A 157 2.56 -9.30 -4.54
N LYS A 158 3.34 -8.50 -3.81
CA LYS A 158 4.14 -7.38 -4.34
C LYS A 158 5.62 -7.70 -4.18
N ALA A 159 6.40 -7.55 -5.24
CA ALA A 159 7.86 -7.49 -5.16
C ALA A 159 8.25 -6.09 -4.69
N MET A 160 8.81 -5.97 -3.49
CA MET A 160 9.03 -4.69 -2.80
C MET A 160 10.47 -4.20 -2.91
N HIS A 161 11.43 -5.10 -2.86
CA HIS A 161 12.84 -4.77 -2.95
C HIS A 161 13.57 -5.87 -3.72
N THR A 162 14.46 -5.49 -4.63
CA THR A 162 15.15 -6.43 -5.53
C THR A 162 16.63 -6.13 -5.56
N MET A 163 17.46 -7.17 -5.46
CA MET A 163 18.91 -7.01 -5.41
C MET A 163 19.61 -8.16 -6.13
N LEU A 164 20.71 -7.84 -6.80
CA LEU A 164 21.76 -8.80 -7.14
C LEU A 164 23.04 -8.37 -6.43
N ILE A 165 23.54 -9.26 -5.59
CA ILE A 165 24.67 -9.04 -4.69
C ILE A 165 25.90 -9.70 -5.31
N ASN A 166 26.94 -8.93 -5.60
CA ASN A 166 28.22 -9.37 -6.14
C ASN A 166 29.31 -9.16 -5.08
N LYS A 167 29.36 -10.05 -4.09
CA LYS A 167 30.16 -9.85 -2.88
C LYS A 167 31.67 -9.92 -3.20
N PRO A 168 32.44 -8.85 -2.94
CA PRO A 168 33.87 -8.79 -3.26
C PRO A 168 34.71 -9.71 -2.35
N PRO A 169 35.93 -10.09 -2.78
CA PRO A 169 36.98 -10.60 -1.90
C PRO A 169 37.28 -9.65 -0.73
N ASP A 170 37.66 -10.21 0.41
CA ASP A 170 38.00 -9.51 1.65
C ASP A 170 39.45 -9.81 2.03
N PRO A 171 40.40 -8.94 1.66
CA PRO A 171 41.83 -9.15 1.96
C PRO A 171 42.18 -8.94 3.45
N GLY A 172 41.19 -8.96 4.35
CA GLY A 172 41.36 -8.70 5.77
C GLY A 172 40.95 -7.29 6.19
N THR A 173 40.35 -6.51 5.29
CA THR A 173 39.87 -5.15 5.53
C THR A 173 38.45 -5.11 6.12
N LEU A 174 37.78 -6.26 6.26
CA LEU A 174 36.41 -6.41 6.77
C LEU A 174 35.33 -5.70 5.94
N THR A 175 35.71 -5.13 4.79
CA THR A 175 34.86 -4.32 3.90
C THR A 175 33.79 -5.13 3.18
N SER A 176 33.90 -6.47 3.16
CA SER A 176 32.92 -7.35 2.51
C SER A 176 31.85 -7.89 3.46
N ARG A 177 31.99 -7.68 4.78
CA ARG A 177 31.06 -8.23 5.77
C ARG A 177 29.76 -7.42 5.76
N HIS A 178 28.63 -8.11 5.75
CA HIS A 178 27.36 -7.48 6.09
C HIS A 178 27.14 -7.69 7.59
N PRO A 179 27.11 -6.64 8.42
CA PRO A 179 26.83 -6.79 9.83
C PRO A 179 25.51 -7.52 10.09
N MET A 180 25.38 -8.07 11.30
CA MET A 180 24.15 -8.72 11.72
C MET A 180 23.05 -7.67 11.85
N HIS A 181 21.96 -7.85 11.11
CA HIS A 181 20.88 -6.88 10.96
C HIS A 181 19.53 -7.58 10.80
N GLN A 182 18.47 -6.78 10.67
CA GLN A 182 17.12 -7.21 10.34
C GLN A 182 16.68 -6.37 9.14
N ASP A 183 16.27 -7.00 8.04
CA ASP A 183 15.81 -6.28 6.85
C ASP A 183 14.64 -5.34 7.15
N MET A 184 13.83 -5.71 8.13
CA MET A 184 12.68 -4.90 8.57
C MET A 184 13.06 -3.47 8.97
N HIS A 185 14.32 -3.23 9.38
CA HIS A 185 14.83 -1.89 9.68
C HIS A 185 14.68 -0.93 8.49
N TYR A 186 14.80 -1.45 7.27
CA TYR A 186 14.68 -0.68 6.03
C TYR A 186 13.24 -0.61 5.50
N PHE A 187 12.30 -1.37 6.06
CA PHE A 187 10.94 -1.50 5.52
C PHE A 187 9.91 -0.74 6.37
N PRO A 188 9.33 0.37 5.87
CA PRO A 188 8.28 1.11 6.55
C PRO A 188 6.89 0.56 6.22
N PHE A 189 6.73 -0.76 6.07
CA PHE A 189 5.45 -1.41 5.82
C PHE A 189 5.24 -2.65 6.69
N ARG A 190 3.98 -3.00 6.96
CA ARG A 190 3.52 -3.98 7.96
C ARG A 190 2.29 -4.77 7.45
N PRO A 191 1.95 -5.93 8.04
CA PRO A 191 2.66 -6.63 9.13
C PRO A 191 3.90 -7.40 8.63
N ALA A 192 4.91 -7.55 9.49
CA ALA A 192 6.16 -8.24 9.17
C ALA A 192 5.95 -9.72 8.77
N ASP A 193 5.01 -10.39 9.43
CA ASP A 193 4.66 -11.80 9.19
C ASP A 193 4.10 -12.07 7.78
N LYS A 194 3.81 -11.02 7.00
CA LYS A 194 3.33 -11.09 5.61
C LYS A 194 4.39 -10.67 4.59
N ILE A 195 5.64 -10.61 5.02
CA ILE A 195 6.80 -10.25 4.21
C ILE A 195 7.80 -11.41 4.26
N VAL A 196 8.41 -11.73 3.12
CA VAL A 196 9.44 -12.78 3.03
C VAL A 196 10.53 -12.36 2.05
N CYS A 197 11.79 -12.57 2.43
CA CYS A 197 12.91 -12.52 1.51
C CYS A 197 13.03 -13.87 0.80
N SER A 198 13.19 -13.85 -0.52
CA SER A 198 13.74 -14.96 -1.30
C SER A 198 15.17 -14.61 -1.66
N TRP A 199 16.13 -15.47 -1.32
CA TRP A 199 17.52 -15.27 -1.66
C TRP A 199 18.07 -16.55 -2.28
N THR A 200 18.59 -16.45 -3.50
CA THR A 200 19.02 -17.60 -4.29
C THR A 200 20.52 -17.54 -4.54
N ALA A 201 21.21 -18.64 -4.23
CA ALA A 201 22.62 -18.83 -4.53
C ALA A 201 22.81 -18.96 -6.05
N MET A 202 23.61 -18.09 -6.66
CA MET A 202 23.90 -18.16 -8.10
C MET A 202 25.13 -19.05 -8.41
N GLU A 203 25.87 -19.42 -7.37
CA GLU A 203 27.05 -20.27 -7.38
C GLU A 203 27.12 -21.05 -6.06
N THR A 204 28.12 -21.90 -5.85
CA THR A 204 28.30 -22.54 -4.54
C THR A 204 28.67 -21.49 -3.50
N VAL A 205 27.86 -21.40 -2.44
CA VAL A 205 28.02 -20.42 -1.35
C VAL A 205 28.32 -21.17 -0.06
N ASN A 206 29.48 -20.89 0.54
CA ASN A 206 29.97 -21.57 1.73
C ASN A 206 30.61 -20.57 2.71
N ARG A 207 31.11 -21.07 3.84
CA ARG A 207 31.76 -20.21 4.84
C ARG A 207 33.00 -19.49 4.31
N ALA A 208 33.71 -20.06 3.35
CA ALA A 208 34.92 -19.46 2.80
C ALA A 208 34.63 -18.24 1.92
N ASN A 209 33.56 -18.27 1.10
CA ASN A 209 33.18 -17.14 0.24
C ASN A 209 32.07 -16.23 0.83
N GLY A 210 31.78 -16.37 2.12
CA GLY A 210 30.89 -15.48 2.86
C GLY A 210 29.41 -15.77 2.65
N CYS A 211 28.98 -16.98 3.04
CA CYS A 211 27.56 -17.35 3.13
C CYS A 211 26.76 -16.44 4.08
N LEU A 212 25.43 -16.57 4.02
CA LEU A 212 24.56 -15.97 5.02
C LEU A 212 24.78 -16.65 6.38
N VAL A 213 24.61 -15.87 7.43
CA VAL A 213 24.64 -16.28 8.83
C VAL A 213 23.31 -15.84 9.43
N ALA A 214 22.62 -16.71 10.16
CA ALA A 214 21.33 -16.40 10.78
C ALA A 214 21.29 -16.84 12.24
N ILE A 215 20.51 -16.16 13.08
CA ILE A 215 20.20 -16.60 14.45
C ILE A 215 18.80 -17.23 14.44
N PRO A 216 18.69 -18.57 14.50
CA PRO A 216 17.38 -19.23 14.43
C PRO A 216 16.45 -18.76 15.54
N GLY A 217 15.19 -18.52 15.18
CA GLY A 217 14.12 -18.11 16.11
C GLY A 217 14.10 -16.62 16.45
N SER A 218 15.12 -15.84 16.06
CA SER A 218 15.18 -14.39 16.33
C SER A 218 14.05 -13.59 15.70
N HIS A 219 13.45 -14.08 14.61
CA HIS A 219 12.27 -13.49 13.96
C HIS A 219 11.02 -13.34 14.85
N LYS A 220 11.02 -13.99 16.02
CA LYS A 220 9.95 -13.89 17.02
C LYS A 220 10.09 -12.68 17.95
N GLY A 221 11.28 -12.08 17.99
CA GLY A 221 11.55 -10.89 18.77
C GLY A 221 11.11 -9.62 18.05
N ASP A 222 11.37 -8.49 18.69
CA ASP A 222 11.07 -7.17 18.14
C ASP A 222 12.10 -6.74 17.08
N LEU A 223 11.79 -5.64 16.41
CA LEU A 223 12.79 -4.91 15.63
C LEU A 223 13.75 -4.23 16.60
N LEU A 224 15.04 -4.52 16.47
CA LEU A 224 16.11 -3.98 17.31
C LEU A 224 16.62 -2.65 16.76
N GLU A 225 17.37 -1.91 17.57
CA GLU A 225 18.03 -0.67 17.16
C GLU A 225 19.25 -0.97 16.29
N HIS A 226 19.36 -0.26 15.16
CA HIS A 226 20.47 -0.38 14.24
C HIS A 226 21.26 0.93 14.17
N GLY A 227 22.56 0.80 13.94
CA GLY A 227 23.45 1.92 13.68
C GLY A 227 24.68 1.49 12.90
N TYR A 228 25.61 2.41 12.69
CA TYR A 228 26.91 2.07 12.11
C TYR A 228 27.74 1.31 13.16
N PRO A 229 28.26 0.12 12.86
CA PRO A 229 29.07 -0.62 13.83
C PRO A 229 30.37 0.12 14.14
N ASP A 230 30.82 0.10 15.40
CA ASP A 230 32.01 0.81 15.93
C ASP A 230 33.37 0.25 15.46
N TRP A 231 33.43 -0.62 14.45
CA TRP A 231 34.70 -1.12 13.94
C TRP A 231 35.48 -0.05 13.14
N GLU A 232 36.78 0.03 13.44
CA GLU A 232 37.73 0.96 12.84
C GLU A 232 37.79 0.82 11.30
N SER A 233 37.66 1.96 10.62
CA SER A 233 38.09 2.24 9.24
C SER A 233 37.63 1.27 8.13
N GLY A 234 36.45 1.54 7.54
CA GLY A 234 36.17 1.10 6.16
C GLY A 234 34.74 0.72 5.80
N VAL A 235 33.72 1.09 6.59
CA VAL A 235 32.35 0.66 6.31
C VAL A 235 31.74 1.43 5.13
N ASN A 236 31.16 0.69 4.19
CA ASN A 236 30.28 1.24 3.17
C ASN A 236 29.09 1.93 3.84
N LYS A 237 28.80 3.18 3.46
CA LYS A 237 27.60 3.90 3.94
C LYS A 237 26.35 3.04 3.71
N MET A 238 25.37 3.11 4.60
CA MET A 238 24.09 2.34 4.59
C MET A 238 24.13 0.85 5.02
N PHE A 239 25.23 0.36 5.59
CA PHE A 239 25.28 -1.00 6.19
C PHE A 239 25.12 -0.93 7.72
N HIS A 240 23.86 -0.89 8.19
CA HIS A 240 23.55 -0.73 9.61
C HIS A 240 23.47 -2.10 10.31
N GLY A 241 24.22 -2.25 11.40
CA GLY A 241 24.19 -3.44 12.26
C GLY A 241 23.36 -3.19 13.52
N ILE A 242 22.91 -4.26 14.17
CA ILE A 242 22.29 -4.18 15.50
C ILE A 242 23.33 -3.74 16.52
N LEU A 243 23.06 -2.68 17.27
CA LEU A 243 24.01 -2.07 18.21
C LEU A 243 24.31 -2.96 19.43
N ASP A 244 23.29 -3.58 20.02
CA ASP A 244 23.40 -4.30 21.29
C ASP A 244 23.27 -5.84 21.16
N LEU A 245 23.82 -6.42 20.09
CA LEU A 245 23.74 -7.86 19.86
C LEU A 245 24.73 -8.62 20.75
N LYS A 246 24.22 -9.41 21.71
CA LYS A 246 25.06 -10.03 22.74
C LYS A 246 25.77 -11.28 22.22
N GLU A 247 26.97 -11.56 22.74
CA GLU A 247 27.75 -12.76 22.36
C GLU A 247 26.97 -14.07 22.58
N LYS A 248 26.15 -14.14 23.63
CA LYS A 248 25.27 -15.29 23.90
C LYS A 248 24.22 -15.52 22.81
N GLU A 249 23.79 -14.48 22.11
CA GLU A 249 22.88 -14.59 20.97
C GLU A 249 23.67 -14.98 19.73
N MET A 250 24.84 -14.37 19.55
CA MET A 250 25.75 -14.64 18.45
C MET A 250 26.27 -16.08 18.42
N SER A 251 26.40 -16.73 19.58
CA SER A 251 26.84 -18.14 19.68
C SER A 251 25.81 -19.15 19.15
N LYS A 252 24.55 -18.73 18.95
CA LYS A 252 23.48 -19.57 18.39
C LYS A 252 23.40 -19.53 16.86
N ARG A 253 24.29 -18.76 16.22
CA ARG A 253 24.24 -18.53 14.77
C ARG A 253 24.46 -19.82 13.99
N VAL A 254 23.78 -19.94 12.86
CA VAL A 254 23.97 -21.00 11.87
C VAL A 254 24.48 -20.40 10.56
N TYR A 255 25.31 -21.16 9.86
CA TYR A 255 25.82 -20.80 8.54
C TYR A 255 24.95 -21.46 7.47
N LEU A 256 24.46 -20.67 6.53
CA LEU A 256 23.58 -21.13 5.45
C LEU A 256 24.41 -21.41 4.20
N GLU A 257 25.09 -22.54 4.17
CA GLU A 257 25.80 -23.02 2.97
C GLU A 257 24.79 -23.57 1.95
N MET A 258 24.96 -23.21 0.69
CA MET A 258 23.96 -23.39 -0.37
C MET A 258 24.65 -23.70 -1.70
N GLU A 259 24.06 -24.60 -2.49
CA GLU A 259 24.50 -24.89 -3.86
C GLU A 259 23.78 -24.00 -4.89
N PRO A 260 24.31 -23.86 -6.13
CA PRO A 260 23.65 -23.07 -7.16
C PRO A 260 22.18 -23.49 -7.36
N GLY A 261 21.28 -22.52 -7.28
CA GLY A 261 19.84 -22.72 -7.45
C GLY A 261 19.09 -23.02 -6.15
N ASP A 262 19.79 -23.27 -5.05
CA ASP A 262 19.16 -23.30 -3.73
C ASP A 262 18.63 -21.91 -3.37
N THR A 263 17.43 -21.87 -2.79
CA THR A 263 16.79 -20.62 -2.36
C THR A 263 16.47 -20.69 -0.87
N VAL A 264 16.93 -19.70 -0.11
CA VAL A 264 16.47 -19.50 1.27
C VAL A 264 15.33 -18.50 1.29
N PHE A 265 14.25 -18.87 1.97
CA PHE A 265 13.18 -17.97 2.36
C PHE A 265 13.36 -17.58 3.81
N PHE A 266 13.27 -16.30 4.15
CA PHE A 266 13.40 -15.87 5.54
C PHE A 266 12.59 -14.62 5.89
N HIS A 267 12.23 -14.53 7.17
CA HIS A 267 11.41 -13.47 7.74
C HIS A 267 12.22 -12.16 7.91
N PRO A 268 11.65 -10.97 7.69
CA PRO A 268 12.41 -9.71 7.75
C PRO A 268 12.93 -9.34 9.15
N LEU A 269 12.35 -9.91 10.22
CA LEU A 269 12.87 -9.79 11.60
C LEU A 269 13.92 -10.84 11.95
N LEU A 270 14.27 -11.77 11.05
CA LEU A 270 15.35 -12.71 11.31
C LEU A 270 16.68 -11.95 11.40
N ILE A 271 17.37 -12.07 12.53
CA ILE A 271 18.71 -11.51 12.70
C ILE A 271 19.66 -12.32 11.84
N HIS A 272 20.23 -11.67 10.83
CA HIS A 272 21.11 -12.32 9.86
C HIS A 272 22.20 -11.36 9.35
N GLY A 273 23.23 -11.91 8.72
CA GLY A 273 24.35 -11.16 8.16
C GLY A 273 25.10 -12.01 7.14
N SER A 274 26.26 -11.54 6.70
CA SER A 274 27.11 -12.28 5.76
C SER A 274 28.57 -12.23 6.20
N GLY A 275 29.19 -13.42 6.25
CA GLY A 275 30.59 -13.57 6.65
C GLY A 275 31.58 -12.94 5.67
N ALA A 276 32.85 -12.83 6.06
CA ALA A 276 33.91 -12.36 5.16
C ALA A 276 34.06 -13.31 3.96
N ASN A 277 34.27 -12.75 2.76
CA ASN A 277 34.63 -13.54 1.59
C ASN A 277 36.15 -13.67 1.54
N ARG A 278 36.68 -14.80 1.96
CA ARG A 278 38.12 -15.08 2.04
C ARG A 278 38.68 -15.70 0.75
N THR A 279 37.89 -15.72 -0.32
CA THR A 279 38.30 -16.23 -1.64
C THR A 279 38.66 -15.09 -2.58
N ASP A 280 39.34 -15.41 -3.69
CA ASP A 280 39.73 -14.44 -4.71
C ASP A 280 38.57 -14.06 -5.66
N GLY A 281 37.45 -14.81 -5.61
CA GLY A 281 36.29 -14.62 -6.48
C GLY A 281 35.22 -13.72 -5.87
N PHE A 282 34.40 -13.12 -6.73
CA PHE A 282 33.19 -12.43 -6.30
C PHE A 282 32.03 -13.41 -6.17
N ARG A 283 31.37 -13.45 -5.01
CA ARG A 283 30.25 -14.36 -4.75
C ARG A 283 28.92 -13.71 -5.13
N LYS A 284 28.19 -14.32 -6.06
CA LYS A 284 26.90 -13.83 -6.57
C LYS A 284 25.69 -14.45 -5.89
N ALA A 285 24.68 -13.63 -5.67
CA ALA A 285 23.34 -14.05 -5.29
C ALA A 285 22.29 -13.07 -5.79
N ILE A 286 21.09 -13.57 -6.10
CA ILE A 286 19.94 -12.76 -6.49
C ILE A 286 18.85 -12.89 -5.44
N SER A 287 18.14 -11.80 -5.16
CA SER A 287 17.13 -11.77 -4.11
C SER A 287 15.98 -10.82 -4.39
N CYS A 288 14.83 -11.15 -3.81
CA CYS A 288 13.66 -10.30 -3.79
C CYS A 288 12.95 -10.41 -2.44
N HIS A 289 12.61 -9.27 -1.85
CA HIS A 289 11.68 -9.17 -0.74
C HIS A 289 10.27 -8.99 -1.28
N TYR A 290 9.39 -9.91 -0.90
CA TYR A 290 7.98 -9.87 -1.24
C TYR A 290 7.15 -9.46 -0.03
N ALA A 291 6.03 -8.78 -0.28
CA ALA A 291 5.02 -8.48 0.72
C ALA A 291 3.63 -8.85 0.20
N ALA A 292 2.72 -9.17 1.12
CA ALA A 292 1.31 -9.26 0.79
C ALA A 292 0.80 -7.89 0.28
N ALA A 293 -0.05 -7.90 -0.74
CA ALA A 293 -0.54 -6.67 -1.35
C ALA A 293 -1.33 -5.79 -0.38
N ASN A 294 -1.90 -6.39 0.67
CA ASN A 294 -2.64 -5.74 1.75
C ASN A 294 -1.75 -5.29 2.93
N CYS A 295 -0.43 -5.41 2.82
CA CYS A 295 0.47 -4.68 3.71
C CYS A 295 0.22 -3.18 3.58
N TYR A 296 0.37 -2.47 4.70
CA TYR A 296 0.19 -1.03 4.79
C TYR A 296 1.49 -0.38 5.27
N TYR A 297 1.73 0.85 4.84
CA TYR A 297 2.87 1.60 5.30
C TYR A 297 2.62 2.21 6.69
N ILE A 298 3.69 2.41 7.46
CA ILE A 298 3.65 3.01 8.80
C ILE A 298 4.42 4.32 8.82
N ASP A 299 3.93 5.30 9.57
CA ASP A 299 4.75 6.46 9.94
C ASP A 299 5.90 5.99 10.85
N VAL A 300 7.12 6.37 10.50
CA VAL A 300 8.34 5.96 11.20
C VAL A 300 8.89 7.06 12.12
N THR A 301 8.30 8.26 12.13
CA THR A 301 8.66 9.34 13.05
C THR A 301 8.52 8.89 14.50
N GLY A 302 9.54 9.15 15.33
CA GLY A 302 9.60 8.72 16.73
C GLY A 302 9.81 7.21 16.93
N THR A 303 10.09 6.45 15.86
CA THR A 303 10.41 5.02 15.93
C THR A 303 11.90 4.78 15.71
N ILE A 304 12.37 3.57 16.02
CA ILE A 304 13.75 3.13 15.73
C ILE A 304 14.14 3.17 14.23
N GLN A 305 13.17 3.33 13.33
CA GLN A 305 13.41 3.46 11.88
C GLN A 305 13.53 4.92 11.41
N GLU A 306 13.35 5.91 12.29
CA GLU A 306 13.38 7.33 11.94
C GLU A 306 14.74 7.76 11.37
N ASN A 307 15.84 7.32 11.98
CA ASN A 307 17.19 7.66 11.53
C ASN A 307 17.46 7.15 10.11
N MET A 308 17.07 5.91 9.82
CA MET A 308 17.18 5.34 8.47
C MET A 308 16.35 6.12 7.45
N ALA A 309 15.13 6.51 7.83
CA ALA A 309 14.28 7.32 6.98
C ALA A 309 14.94 8.67 6.63
N GLN A 310 15.56 9.32 7.61
CA GLN A 310 16.29 10.57 7.39
C GLN A 310 17.50 10.37 6.46
N GLU A 311 18.28 9.30 6.62
CA GLU A 311 19.40 8.99 5.74
C GLU A 311 18.97 8.78 4.28
N ILE A 312 17.86 8.07 4.05
CA ILE A 312 17.30 7.88 2.71
C ILE A 312 16.89 9.24 2.12
N ILE A 313 16.24 10.10 2.90
CA ILE A 313 15.86 11.46 2.48
C ILE A 313 17.08 12.27 2.07
N ASP A 314 18.15 12.20 2.83
CA ASP A 314 19.38 12.95 2.55
C ASP A 314 20.06 12.47 1.26
N VAL A 315 20.02 11.16 0.97
CA VAL A 315 20.49 10.61 -0.31
C VAL A 315 19.61 11.06 -1.47
N LEU A 316 18.29 11.04 -1.31
CA LEU A 316 17.36 11.54 -2.32
C LEU A 316 17.62 13.03 -2.62
N LYS A 317 17.80 13.86 -1.58
CA LYS A 317 18.11 15.29 -1.74
C LYS A 317 19.40 15.52 -2.52
N LYS A 318 20.46 14.74 -2.23
CA LYS A 318 21.73 14.82 -2.98
C LYS A 318 21.58 14.47 -4.46
N ASN A 319 20.61 13.62 -4.79
CA ASN A 319 20.31 13.23 -6.17
C ASN A 319 19.24 14.12 -6.82
N GLY A 320 19.01 15.33 -6.28
CA GLY A 320 18.05 16.30 -6.83
C GLY A 320 16.58 16.01 -6.50
N VAL A 321 16.31 15.05 -5.60
CA VAL A 321 14.96 14.66 -5.19
C VAL A 321 14.68 15.25 -3.80
N TYR A 322 13.96 16.37 -3.77
CA TYR A 322 13.64 17.05 -2.52
C TYR A 322 12.44 16.38 -1.81
N VAL A 323 12.66 16.01 -0.54
CA VAL A 323 11.66 15.44 0.37
C VAL A 323 11.76 16.20 1.69
N ASP A 324 10.74 17.02 1.99
CA ASP A 324 10.80 17.97 3.10
C ASP A 324 10.28 17.40 4.43
N ASP A 325 9.75 16.17 4.46
CA ASP A 325 9.18 15.56 5.67
C ASP A 325 9.33 14.02 5.65
N ILE A 326 9.81 13.44 6.77
CA ILE A 326 9.88 11.98 7.01
C ILE A 326 8.50 11.32 6.88
N LYS A 327 7.43 12.03 7.24
CA LYS A 327 6.04 11.57 7.10
C LYS A 327 5.67 11.19 5.66
N LEU A 328 6.43 11.67 4.68
CA LEU A 328 6.22 11.45 3.24
C LEU A 328 7.10 10.38 2.65
N LEU A 329 8.08 9.85 3.40
CA LEU A 329 8.93 8.79 2.90
C LEU A 329 8.11 7.52 2.61
N VAL A 330 7.14 7.24 3.50
CA VAL A 330 6.05 6.26 3.33
C VAL A 330 5.33 6.42 1.99
N ILE A 331 5.05 7.68 1.63
CA ILE A 331 4.23 8.06 0.49
C ILE A 331 5.05 8.07 -0.81
N LYS A 332 6.34 8.40 -0.74
CA LYS A 332 7.25 8.45 -1.90
C LYS A 332 7.99 7.14 -2.18
N ILE A 333 8.13 6.19 -1.25
CA ILE A 333 8.60 4.83 -1.59
C ILE A 333 7.63 4.18 -2.60
N GLN A 334 6.32 4.46 -2.51
CA GLN A 334 5.35 4.06 -3.54
C GLN A 334 5.49 4.85 -4.85
N ALA A 335 5.90 6.12 -4.80
CA ALA A 335 6.03 6.98 -5.98
C ALA A 335 7.37 6.78 -6.74
N PHE A 336 8.45 6.42 -6.05
CA PHE A 336 9.78 6.26 -6.64
C PHE A 336 9.84 5.07 -7.61
N ASP A 337 9.07 4.00 -7.32
CA ASP A 337 8.90 2.83 -8.19
C ASP A 337 8.04 3.10 -9.43
N TYR A 338 7.21 4.15 -9.42
CA TYR A 338 6.25 4.42 -10.49
C TYR A 338 6.60 5.66 -11.34
N CYS A 339 7.21 6.71 -10.77
CA CYS A 339 7.64 7.91 -11.51
C CYS A 339 8.68 7.57 -12.59
N LYS A 340 9.64 6.67 -12.31
CA LYS A 340 10.61 6.22 -13.33
C LYS A 340 9.95 5.46 -14.49
N ARG A 341 8.88 4.71 -14.25
CA ARG A 341 8.10 4.02 -15.30
C ARG A 341 7.29 4.98 -16.20
N SER A 342 6.80 6.09 -15.64
CA SER A 342 5.93 7.01 -16.37
C SER A 342 6.70 7.97 -17.28
N CYS A 343 7.88 8.45 -16.86
CA CYS A 343 8.76 9.24 -17.72
C CYS A 343 9.24 8.46 -18.95
N TRP A 344 9.41 7.14 -18.82
CA TRP A 344 9.89 6.26 -19.89
C TRP A 344 8.83 5.99 -20.97
N ARG A 345 7.55 5.84 -20.61
CA ARG A 345 6.46 5.60 -21.58
C ARG A 345 6.16 6.82 -22.46
N LEU A 346 6.54 8.02 -22.01
CA LEU A 346 6.34 9.28 -22.71
C LEU A 346 7.60 9.79 -23.43
N GLY A 347 8.75 9.11 -23.29
CA GLY A 347 10.01 9.56 -23.90
C GLY A 347 10.52 10.89 -23.33
N ILE A 348 10.09 11.28 -22.13
CA ILE A 348 10.46 12.55 -21.50
C ILE A 348 11.43 12.26 -20.37
N MET A 349 12.73 12.29 -20.68
CA MET A 349 13.68 12.98 -19.80
C MET A 349 14.66 13.76 -20.67
N ALA A 350 14.89 14.99 -20.22
CA ALA A 350 15.80 15.95 -20.80
C ALA A 350 17.18 15.34 -21.00
N ASP A 351 17.73 15.59 -22.18
CA ASP A 351 19.16 15.52 -22.44
C ASP A 351 19.88 16.36 -21.39
N SER A 352 20.92 15.80 -20.77
CA SER A 352 21.65 16.44 -19.67
C SER A 352 22.43 17.69 -20.07
N ASP A 353 22.34 18.13 -21.33
CA ASP A 353 23.13 19.24 -21.87
C ASP A 353 22.35 20.30 -22.69
N SER A 354 21.02 20.34 -22.69
CA SER A 354 20.28 21.36 -23.46
C SER A 354 19.30 22.19 -22.64
N ASN A 355 19.57 23.49 -22.54
CA ASN A 355 18.88 24.44 -21.69
C ASN A 355 17.63 25.10 -22.36
N HIS A 356 16.87 24.40 -23.21
CA HIS A 356 15.66 24.93 -23.86
C HIS A 356 14.74 23.84 -24.43
N ILE A 357 13.44 23.82 -24.08
CA ILE A 357 12.34 23.29 -24.94
C ILE A 357 11.03 24.07 -24.68
N TYR A 358 10.63 25.01 -25.56
CA TYR A 358 9.66 24.97 -26.69
C TYR A 358 8.15 24.85 -26.35
N ARG A 359 7.40 25.91 -26.72
CA ARG A 359 5.93 25.98 -26.77
C ARG A 359 5.43 25.41 -28.10
N TYR A 360 4.40 24.57 -28.08
CA TYR A 360 3.73 24.06 -29.29
C TYR A 360 2.39 24.78 -29.50
N GLN A 361 2.16 25.27 -30.72
CA GLN A 361 0.95 25.95 -31.18
C GLN A 361 0.02 24.97 -31.92
N ASP A 362 -1.28 25.21 -31.74
CA ASP A 362 -2.44 24.52 -32.32
C ASP A 362 -2.65 24.84 -33.81
N PRO A 363 -3.31 23.95 -34.59
CA PRO A 363 -4.21 24.41 -35.64
C PRO A 363 -5.55 23.64 -35.72
N GLU A 364 -6.63 24.34 -35.36
CA GLU A 364 -7.89 24.57 -36.07
C GLU A 364 -8.54 23.54 -37.06
N THR A 365 -9.86 23.36 -36.82
CA THR A 365 -11.02 23.26 -37.74
C THR A 365 -11.44 21.91 -38.34
N SER A 366 -12.67 21.46 -37.99
CA SER A 366 -13.91 21.63 -38.80
C SER A 366 -14.98 20.56 -38.50
N SER A 367 -16.19 21.01 -38.15
CA SER A 367 -17.44 20.21 -38.11
C SER A 367 -18.10 20.16 -39.50
N PRO A 368 -19.08 19.25 -39.78
CA PRO A 368 -20.48 19.70 -39.64
C PRO A 368 -21.57 18.64 -39.33
N LYS A 369 -22.51 19.06 -38.48
CA LYS A 369 -24.00 19.06 -38.54
C LYS A 369 -24.80 17.94 -39.25
N MET A 370 -25.92 17.54 -38.62
CA MET A 370 -27.35 17.53 -39.10
C MET A 370 -28.14 16.44 -38.31
N HIS A 371 -29.45 16.45 -38.03
CA HIS A 371 -30.51 17.45 -37.89
C HIS A 371 -31.64 16.80 -37.06
N ALA A 372 -32.44 17.64 -36.39
CA ALA A 372 -33.57 17.29 -35.52
C ALA A 372 -34.88 16.99 -36.26
N PHE A 373 -35.77 16.20 -35.63
CA PHE A 373 -37.25 16.29 -35.67
C PHE A 373 -37.77 15.54 -34.41
N GLY A 374 -38.75 15.95 -33.59
CA GLY A 374 -39.72 17.04 -33.63
C GLY A 374 -41.07 16.54 -33.12
N LEU A 375 -41.54 17.07 -31.96
CA LEU A 375 -42.97 17.26 -31.57
C LEU A 375 -43.76 15.98 -31.18
N GLN A 376 -44.69 15.93 -30.22
CA GLN A 376 -45.40 16.91 -29.40
C GLN A 376 -46.13 16.19 -28.24
N ASN A 377 -46.39 16.95 -27.18
CA ASN A 377 -47.12 16.67 -25.92
C ASN A 377 -48.64 16.40 -26.11
N PRO A 378 -49.41 15.84 -25.13
CA PRO A 378 -49.73 16.57 -23.89
C PRO A 378 -50.01 15.78 -22.57
N MET A 379 -49.83 16.53 -21.48
CA MET A 379 -50.32 16.48 -20.08
C MET A 379 -51.37 15.43 -19.64
N LYS A 380 -51.21 14.85 -18.43
CA LYS A 380 -51.82 15.32 -17.15
C LYS A 380 -51.53 14.37 -15.97
N ALA A 381 -51.51 14.96 -14.79
CA ALA A 381 -51.23 14.38 -13.48
C ALA A 381 -52.29 13.39 -12.97
N GLY A 382 -51.86 12.41 -12.16
CA GLY A 382 -52.76 11.53 -11.40
C GLY A 382 -52.01 10.69 -10.38
N VAL A 383 -52.15 11.05 -9.11
CA VAL A 383 -51.79 10.24 -7.93
C VAL A 383 -52.53 8.90 -8.01
N TYR A 384 -51.85 7.74 -7.99
CA TYR A 384 -52.53 6.47 -7.71
C TYR A 384 -51.66 5.47 -6.93
N LYS A 385 -52.19 5.11 -5.75
CA LYS A 385 -51.93 3.85 -5.05
C LYS A 385 -52.23 2.70 -6.01
N SER A 386 -51.35 1.71 -6.14
CA SER A 386 -51.65 0.51 -6.92
C SER A 386 -52.00 -0.66 -5.99
N ASN A 387 -53.27 -1.08 -6.08
CA ASN A 387 -53.67 -2.46 -5.86
C ASN A 387 -53.30 -3.23 -7.13
N TYR A 388 -52.43 -4.24 -7.04
CA TYR A 388 -52.10 -5.08 -8.20
C TYR A 388 -52.98 -6.33 -8.22
N SER A 389 -53.81 -6.44 -9.26
CA SER A 389 -54.37 -7.71 -9.72
C SER A 389 -53.31 -8.47 -10.51
N GLU A 390 -53.15 -9.76 -10.22
CA GLU A 390 -52.34 -10.69 -11.00
C GLU A 390 -52.75 -10.66 -12.49
N THR A 391 -51.84 -10.32 -13.40
CA THR A 391 -51.73 -11.00 -14.72
C THR A 391 -50.46 -10.59 -15.48
N ARG A 392 -49.85 -11.62 -16.09
CA ARG A 392 -48.81 -11.66 -17.15
C ARG A 392 -47.34 -11.36 -16.74
N LYS A 393 -46.59 -12.46 -16.59
CA LYS A 393 -45.11 -12.51 -16.59
C LYS A 393 -44.56 -12.05 -17.95
N PRO A 394 -43.67 -11.03 -18.03
CA PRO A 394 -42.90 -10.75 -19.25
C PRO A 394 -41.73 -11.72 -19.37
N THR A 395 -41.58 -12.31 -20.56
CA THR A 395 -40.67 -13.40 -20.91
C THR A 395 -39.28 -12.95 -21.38
N ASN A 396 -38.63 -12.01 -20.67
CA ASN A 396 -37.20 -11.74 -20.90
C ASN A 396 -36.55 -11.21 -19.60
N PRO A 397 -35.52 -11.87 -19.01
CA PRO A 397 -34.90 -11.37 -17.79
C PRO A 397 -34.15 -10.08 -18.12
N ARG A 398 -34.70 -8.93 -17.68
CA ARG A 398 -34.05 -7.61 -17.76
C ARG A 398 -32.65 -7.74 -17.15
N LYS A 399 -31.60 -7.51 -17.95
CA LYS A 399 -30.22 -7.49 -17.45
C LYS A 399 -30.03 -6.22 -16.61
N PHE A 400 -29.70 -6.39 -15.33
CA PHE A 400 -29.37 -5.30 -14.40
C PHE A 400 -28.03 -4.67 -14.80
N LYS A 401 -27.94 -3.33 -14.87
CA LYS A 401 -26.73 -2.60 -15.25
C LYS A 401 -25.91 -2.20 -14.02
N TYR A 402 -26.59 -1.67 -13.00
CA TYR A 402 -25.97 -1.06 -11.83
C TYR A 402 -25.85 -2.01 -10.63
N THR A 403 -26.46 -3.21 -10.70
CA THR A 403 -26.41 -4.20 -9.62
C THR A 403 -26.05 -5.62 -10.09
N ASN A 404 -25.13 -6.26 -9.36
CA ASN A 404 -24.76 -7.66 -9.47
C ASN A 404 -25.72 -8.56 -8.67
N ASP A 405 -25.75 -9.84 -8.99
CA ASP A 405 -26.58 -10.82 -8.30
C ASP A 405 -25.80 -11.58 -7.24
N PHE A 406 -26.01 -11.23 -5.97
CA PHE A 406 -25.40 -11.88 -4.80
C PHE A 406 -26.44 -12.29 -3.75
N ASN A 407 -27.73 -12.30 -4.11
CA ASN A 407 -28.87 -12.61 -3.21
C ASN A 407 -29.05 -11.70 -1.97
N THR A 408 -28.24 -10.66 -1.77
CA THR A 408 -28.45 -9.69 -0.66
C THR A 408 -29.58 -8.70 -0.97
N LEU A 409 -29.63 -8.15 -2.18
CA LEU A 409 -30.73 -7.29 -2.63
C LEU A 409 -31.84 -8.12 -3.27
N SER A 410 -33.09 -7.90 -2.86
CA SER A 410 -34.25 -8.47 -3.54
C SER A 410 -34.34 -7.97 -4.98
N ARG A 411 -35.10 -8.68 -5.82
CA ARG A 411 -35.34 -8.23 -7.20
C ARG A 411 -36.05 -6.87 -7.24
N GLU A 412 -37.01 -6.59 -6.36
CA GLU A 412 -37.64 -5.25 -6.29
C GLU A 412 -36.65 -4.18 -5.87
N GLN A 413 -35.79 -4.47 -4.89
CA GLN A 413 -34.75 -3.54 -4.44
C GLN A 413 -33.75 -3.21 -5.55
N ARG A 414 -33.33 -4.21 -6.33
CA ARG A 414 -32.47 -4.00 -7.51
C ARG A 414 -33.18 -3.14 -8.55
N LEU A 415 -34.45 -3.43 -8.87
CA LEU A 415 -35.24 -2.63 -9.81
C LEU A 415 -35.37 -1.18 -9.33
N PHE A 416 -35.59 -0.97 -8.04
CA PHE A 416 -35.64 0.37 -7.44
C PHE A 416 -34.30 1.10 -7.63
N TYR A 417 -33.17 0.44 -7.36
CA TYR A 417 -31.85 1.05 -7.55
C TYR A 417 -31.57 1.36 -9.03
N GLU A 418 -31.88 0.45 -9.96
CA GLU A 418 -31.74 0.71 -11.41
C GLU A 418 -32.60 1.89 -11.87
N GLU A 419 -33.75 2.11 -11.25
CA GLU A 419 -34.63 3.21 -11.59
C GLU A 419 -34.13 4.53 -11.01
N ASN A 420 -33.74 4.53 -9.74
CA ASN A 420 -33.57 5.71 -8.92
C ASN A 420 -32.10 6.10 -8.65
N GLY A 421 -31.17 5.13 -8.67
CA GLY A 421 -29.73 5.34 -8.42
C GLY A 421 -29.34 5.37 -6.94
N PHE A 422 -30.29 5.10 -6.05
CA PHE A 422 -30.06 4.94 -4.62
C PHE A 422 -31.00 3.89 -4.03
N ILE A 423 -30.68 3.41 -2.84
CA ILE A 423 -31.56 2.59 -2.01
C ILE A 423 -31.24 2.79 -0.52
N ILE A 424 -32.28 2.86 0.32
CA ILE A 424 -32.13 2.92 1.78
C ILE A 424 -32.36 1.52 2.36
N ILE A 425 -31.42 1.06 3.18
CA ILE A 425 -31.52 -0.17 3.95
C ILE A 425 -31.71 0.20 5.42
N PRO A 426 -32.88 -0.07 6.02
CA PRO A 426 -33.16 0.30 7.39
C PRO A 426 -32.31 -0.48 8.40
N LYS A 427 -31.86 0.19 9.47
CA LYS A 427 -31.19 -0.41 10.64
C LYS A 427 -30.03 -1.36 10.28
N LEU A 428 -29.28 -1.02 9.24
CA LEU A 428 -28.18 -1.85 8.75
C LEU A 428 -26.98 -1.85 9.71
N VAL A 429 -26.72 -0.71 10.36
CA VAL A 429 -25.65 -0.55 11.34
C VAL A 429 -26.23 -0.48 12.75
N SER A 430 -25.73 -1.35 13.64
CA SER A 430 -26.17 -1.40 15.05
C SER A 430 -25.88 -0.10 15.79
N LEU A 431 -26.76 0.27 16.73
CA LEU A 431 -26.57 1.44 17.58
C LEU A 431 -25.23 1.41 18.36
N ASP A 432 -24.79 0.23 18.83
CA ASP A 432 -23.51 0.07 19.52
C ASP A 432 -22.32 0.50 18.66
N CYS A 433 -22.34 0.18 17.37
CA CYS A 433 -21.30 0.66 16.44
C CYS A 433 -21.36 2.19 16.28
N LEU A 434 -22.56 2.76 16.17
CA LEU A 434 -22.74 4.21 16.04
C LEU A 434 -22.20 4.95 17.27
N GLU A 435 -22.47 4.45 18.47
CA GLU A 435 -21.95 5.05 19.71
C GLU A 435 -20.43 4.99 19.81
N ARG A 436 -19.80 3.87 19.39
CA ARG A 436 -18.33 3.79 19.28
C ARG A 436 -17.77 4.83 18.32
N TYR A 437 -18.38 4.99 17.15
CA TYR A 437 -17.92 5.97 16.15
C TYR A 437 -18.12 7.41 16.62
N LYS A 438 -19.23 7.72 17.32
CA LYS A 438 -19.45 9.03 17.96
C LYS A 438 -18.38 9.31 19.01
N GLN A 439 -18.11 8.34 19.87
CA GLN A 439 -17.11 8.51 20.92
C GLN A 439 -15.70 8.70 20.34
N ARG A 440 -15.33 7.91 19.31
CA ARG A 440 -14.05 8.09 18.61
C ARG A 440 -13.94 9.45 17.94
N PHE A 441 -14.99 9.92 17.29
CA PHE A 441 -15.04 11.27 16.72
C PHE A 441 -14.81 12.34 17.79
N LYS A 442 -15.48 12.22 18.94
CA LYS A 442 -15.30 13.11 20.07
C LYS A 442 -13.85 13.11 20.57
N ASP A 443 -13.24 11.94 20.73
CA ASP A 443 -11.86 11.80 21.17
C ASP A 443 -10.86 12.44 20.18
N ILE A 444 -11.13 12.35 18.87
CA ILE A 444 -10.38 13.06 17.83
C ILE A 444 -10.57 14.58 17.97
N CYS A 445 -11.81 15.05 18.16
CA CYS A 445 -12.11 16.48 18.33
C CYS A 445 -11.43 17.09 19.56
N GLU A 446 -11.35 16.32 20.66
CA GLU A 446 -10.70 16.70 21.92
C GLU A 446 -9.17 16.52 21.88
N GLY A 447 -8.60 15.99 20.79
CA GLY A 447 -7.16 15.76 20.64
C GLY A 447 -6.61 14.59 21.45
N LYS A 448 -7.48 13.72 21.98
CA LYS A 448 -7.09 12.49 22.70
C LYS A 448 -6.57 11.40 21.76
N VAL A 449 -6.98 11.45 20.50
CA VAL A 449 -6.57 10.52 19.44
C VAL A 449 -5.98 11.32 18.29
N HIS A 450 -4.75 11.00 17.91
CA HIS A 450 -4.10 11.55 16.73
C HIS A 450 -4.08 10.51 15.62
N VAL A 451 -4.70 10.83 14.49
CA VAL A 451 -4.79 9.95 13.32
C VAL A 451 -3.90 10.51 12.21
N PRO A 452 -2.83 9.81 11.81
CA PRO A 452 -1.97 10.23 10.71
C PRO A 452 -2.76 10.43 9.40
N GLY A 453 -2.46 11.51 8.67
CA GLY A 453 -3.08 11.79 7.36
C GLY A 453 -4.53 12.30 7.39
N LEU A 454 -5.19 12.29 8.55
CA LEU A 454 -6.59 12.70 8.70
C LEU A 454 -6.80 14.15 8.23
N THR A 455 -7.79 14.36 7.36
CA THR A 455 -8.23 15.71 6.99
C THR A 455 -9.25 16.21 7.99
N VAL A 456 -8.96 17.29 8.70
CA VAL A 456 -9.92 17.96 9.60
C VAL A 456 -10.41 19.25 8.95
N MET A 457 -11.70 19.32 8.64
CA MET A 457 -12.36 20.55 8.20
C MET A 457 -12.96 21.26 9.41
N LYS A 458 -12.63 22.54 9.55
CA LYS A 458 -13.12 23.41 10.63
C LYS A 458 -13.98 24.52 10.06
N ASP A 459 -15.09 24.80 10.72
CA ASP A 459 -15.92 25.96 10.38
C ASP A 459 -15.27 27.23 10.96
N VAL A 460 -14.98 28.20 10.07
CA VAL A 460 -14.29 29.46 10.41
C VAL A 460 -15.11 30.38 11.33
N THR A 461 -16.42 30.12 11.48
CA THR A 461 -17.30 30.92 12.34
C THR A 461 -17.11 30.66 13.83
N PHE A 462 -16.55 29.51 14.24
CA PHE A 462 -16.37 29.14 15.65
C PHE A 462 -14.89 29.21 16.10
N ASN A 463 -14.27 30.39 15.98
CA ASN A 463 -12.82 30.58 16.20
C ASN A 463 -12.33 30.59 17.67
N LYS A 464 -13.21 30.48 18.68
CA LYS A 464 -12.83 30.65 20.10
C LYS A 464 -12.51 29.36 20.86
N ASP A 465 -12.81 28.18 20.34
CA ASP A 465 -12.48 26.88 20.97
C ASP A 465 -11.70 25.97 20.01
N LYS A 466 -10.38 25.80 20.20
CA LYS A 466 -9.53 25.10 19.22
C LYS A 466 -9.78 23.58 19.11
N HIS A 467 -10.46 22.99 20.10
CA HIS A 467 -10.64 21.53 20.30
C HIS A 467 -12.05 21.18 20.79
N SER A 468 -13.07 21.39 19.95
CA SER A 468 -14.46 21.04 20.28
C SER A 468 -15.18 20.49 19.05
N GLU A 469 -16.11 19.55 19.27
CA GLU A 469 -17.04 19.09 18.24
C GLU A 469 -17.80 20.25 17.58
N ARG A 470 -17.91 21.40 18.25
CA ARG A 470 -18.58 22.59 17.70
C ARG A 470 -17.80 23.28 16.56
N VAL A 471 -16.51 22.97 16.42
CA VAL A 471 -15.65 23.62 15.42
C VAL A 471 -15.37 22.71 14.23
N ILE A 472 -15.38 21.39 14.42
CA ILE A 472 -15.05 20.41 13.38
C ILE A 472 -16.33 19.99 12.65
N ASN A 473 -16.49 20.40 11.40
CA ASN A 473 -17.69 20.12 10.61
C ASN A 473 -17.59 18.83 9.77
N LYS A 474 -16.37 18.37 9.49
CA LYS A 474 -16.11 17.13 8.75
C LYS A 474 -14.71 16.62 9.06
N ILE A 475 -14.55 15.30 9.13
CA ILE A 475 -13.26 14.64 8.98
C ILE A 475 -13.27 13.77 7.73
N GLN A 476 -12.16 13.71 7.02
CA GLN A 476 -11.95 12.80 5.89
C GLN A 476 -10.65 12.01 6.09
N ASP A 477 -10.47 10.97 5.28
CA ASP A 477 -9.28 10.11 5.32
C ASP A 477 -9.08 9.43 6.68
N TYR A 478 -10.17 9.05 7.37
CA TYR A 478 -10.10 8.24 8.60
C TYR A 478 -9.67 6.78 8.35
N ILE A 479 -9.19 6.47 7.15
CA ILE A 479 -8.72 5.14 6.73
C ILE A 479 -7.57 4.58 7.57
N PHE A 480 -6.86 5.46 8.27
CA PHE A 480 -5.78 5.15 9.22
C PHE A 480 -6.24 5.13 10.68
N ASP A 481 -7.51 5.40 10.97
CA ASP A 481 -8.10 5.22 12.30
C ASP A 481 -8.77 3.85 12.39
N ASP A 482 -8.27 2.97 13.26
CA ASP A 482 -8.75 1.59 13.33
C ASP A 482 -10.25 1.50 13.68
N GLU A 483 -10.73 2.37 14.57
CA GLU A 483 -12.11 2.32 15.07
C GLU A 483 -13.10 2.82 14.01
N LEU A 484 -12.88 4.00 13.42
CA LEU A 484 -13.74 4.52 12.36
C LEU A 484 -13.63 3.67 11.09
N PHE A 485 -12.45 3.12 10.79
CA PHE A 485 -12.29 2.23 9.63
C PHE A 485 -12.99 0.87 9.79
N GLU A 486 -13.39 0.47 11.00
CA GLU A 486 -14.29 -0.70 11.16
C GLU A 486 -15.59 -0.53 10.37
N TYR A 487 -16.13 0.70 10.25
CA TYR A 487 -17.31 0.96 9.40
C TYR A 487 -17.11 0.44 7.97
N CYS A 488 -15.90 0.60 7.44
CA CYS A 488 -15.54 0.21 6.08
C CYS A 488 -15.41 -1.32 5.91
N LYS A 489 -15.29 -2.05 7.03
CA LYS A 489 -15.08 -3.50 7.09
C LYS A 489 -16.30 -4.27 7.62
N LEU A 490 -17.35 -3.57 8.06
CA LEU A 490 -18.55 -4.19 8.60
C LEU A 490 -19.13 -5.21 7.58
N PRO A 491 -19.29 -6.49 7.94
CA PRO A 491 -19.83 -7.50 7.04
C PRO A 491 -21.19 -7.08 6.46
N GLN A 492 -22.07 -6.52 7.30
CA GLN A 492 -23.40 -6.07 6.89
C GLN A 492 -23.34 -4.98 5.81
N ILE A 493 -22.38 -4.04 5.89
CA ILE A 493 -22.18 -3.03 4.85
C ILE A 493 -21.62 -3.69 3.59
N LEU A 494 -20.56 -4.48 3.72
CA LEU A 494 -19.87 -5.09 2.58
C LEU A 494 -20.73 -6.08 1.79
N ASP A 495 -21.70 -6.74 2.44
CA ASP A 495 -22.67 -7.64 1.79
C ASP A 495 -23.64 -6.90 0.86
N TYR A 496 -23.94 -5.63 1.13
CA TYR A 496 -24.64 -4.75 0.19
C TYR A 496 -23.67 -4.14 -0.83
N VAL A 497 -22.47 -3.70 -0.42
CA VAL A 497 -21.49 -3.10 -1.34
C VAL A 497 -21.12 -4.05 -2.49
N MET A 498 -20.99 -5.35 -2.22
CA MET A 498 -20.69 -6.34 -3.26
C MET A 498 -21.76 -6.41 -4.36
N CYS A 499 -23.02 -6.07 -4.03
CA CYS A 499 -24.10 -5.96 -5.03
C CYS A 499 -23.84 -4.86 -6.05
N PHE A 500 -22.92 -3.93 -5.81
CA PHE A 500 -22.55 -2.86 -6.76
C PHE A 500 -21.15 -3.10 -7.32
N CYS A 501 -20.15 -3.27 -6.45
CA CYS A 501 -18.74 -3.40 -6.82
C CYS A 501 -18.32 -4.81 -7.28
N GLY A 502 -18.98 -5.86 -6.81
CA GLY A 502 -18.52 -7.24 -6.96
C GLY A 502 -17.75 -7.75 -5.73
N ALA A 503 -17.11 -8.92 -5.85
CA ALA A 503 -16.53 -9.62 -4.69
C ALA A 503 -15.22 -9.01 -4.16
N SER A 504 -14.52 -8.21 -4.98
CA SER A 504 -13.26 -7.55 -4.61
C SER A 504 -13.45 -6.04 -4.51
N ILE A 505 -13.25 -5.49 -3.31
CA ILE A 505 -13.73 -4.18 -2.91
C ILE A 505 -12.59 -3.38 -2.25
N LYS A 506 -12.39 -2.15 -2.71
CA LYS A 506 -11.59 -1.12 -2.04
C LYS A 506 -12.47 -0.05 -1.41
N ALA A 507 -12.15 0.35 -0.19
CA ALA A 507 -12.61 1.61 0.40
C ALA A 507 -11.71 2.73 -0.14
N MET A 508 -12.30 3.69 -0.86
CA MET A 508 -11.57 4.72 -1.61
C MET A 508 -11.61 6.08 -0.93
N HIS A 509 -12.77 6.46 -0.37
CA HIS A 509 -12.95 7.75 0.29
C HIS A 509 -13.77 7.59 1.55
N THR A 510 -13.30 8.14 2.66
CA THR A 510 -13.93 7.98 3.99
C THR A 510 -14.25 9.34 4.58
N MET A 511 -15.50 9.56 5.04
CA MET A 511 -15.90 10.83 5.65
C MET A 511 -16.83 10.63 6.84
N LEU A 512 -16.60 11.38 7.92
CA LEU A 512 -17.56 11.59 9.00
C LEU A 512 -17.95 13.06 8.99
N ILE A 513 -19.25 13.31 8.84
CA ILE A 513 -19.84 14.62 8.60
C ILE A 513 -20.58 15.05 9.87
N ASN A 514 -20.17 16.17 10.47
CA ASN A 514 -20.74 16.76 11.67
C ASN A 514 -21.36 18.12 11.32
N LYS A 515 -22.55 18.09 10.73
CA LYS A 515 -23.16 19.26 10.08
C LYS A 515 -23.61 20.30 11.13
N PRO A 516 -23.09 21.54 11.10
CA PRO A 516 -23.43 22.57 12.10
C PRO A 516 -24.85 23.10 11.91
N PRO A 517 -25.45 23.71 12.96
CA PRO A 517 -26.60 24.60 12.84
C PRO A 517 -26.36 25.74 11.84
N ASP A 518 -27.40 26.15 11.14
CA ASP A 518 -27.38 27.23 10.15
C ASP A 518 -28.24 28.40 10.63
N PRO A 519 -27.65 29.50 11.13
CA PRO A 519 -28.39 30.66 11.64
C PRO A 519 -29.04 31.50 10.51
N GLY A 520 -29.09 31.01 9.27
CA GLY A 520 -29.64 31.71 8.12
C GLY A 520 -28.57 32.26 7.17
N THR A 521 -27.30 31.92 7.38
CA THR A 521 -26.16 32.32 6.54
C THR A 521 -25.88 31.34 5.39
N LEU A 522 -26.64 30.24 5.28
CA LEU A 522 -26.52 29.20 4.23
C LEU A 522 -25.17 28.49 4.18
N THR A 523 -24.30 28.70 5.18
CA THR A 523 -22.93 28.17 5.26
C THR A 523 -22.91 26.65 5.46
N SER A 524 -24.01 26.04 5.91
CA SER A 524 -24.11 24.60 6.15
C SER A 524 -24.61 23.81 4.95
N ARG A 525 -25.02 24.47 3.85
CA ARG A 525 -25.62 23.79 2.69
C ARG A 525 -24.54 23.09 1.88
N HIS A 526 -24.79 21.83 1.52
CA HIS A 526 -23.99 21.15 0.51
C HIS A 526 -24.70 21.31 -0.83
N PRO A 527 -24.10 21.96 -1.84
CA PRO A 527 -24.75 22.15 -3.13
C PRO A 527 -25.05 20.80 -3.79
N LEU A 528 -25.98 20.82 -4.75
CA LEU A 528 -26.26 19.65 -5.57
C LEU A 528 -25.03 19.35 -6.43
N HIS A 529 -24.55 18.11 -6.36
CA HIS A 529 -23.30 17.67 -6.98
C HIS A 529 -23.38 16.18 -7.35
N GLN A 530 -22.32 15.70 -8.01
CA GLN A 530 -22.09 14.29 -8.30
C GLN A 530 -20.73 13.92 -7.72
N ASP A 531 -20.67 12.87 -6.91
CA ASP A 531 -19.42 12.45 -6.27
C ASP A 531 -18.34 12.07 -7.28
N LEU A 532 -18.75 11.54 -8.45
CA LEU A 532 -17.81 11.12 -9.49
C LEU A 532 -16.91 12.26 -9.95
N HIS A 533 -17.32 13.52 -9.80
CA HIS A 533 -16.51 14.71 -10.10
C HIS A 533 -15.15 14.68 -9.38
N TYR A 534 -15.11 14.13 -8.16
CA TYR A 534 -13.90 14.02 -7.35
C TYR A 534 -13.08 12.75 -7.63
N PHE A 535 -13.64 11.77 -8.35
CA PHE A 535 -13.05 10.43 -8.51
C PHE A 535 -12.45 10.23 -9.91
N PRO A 536 -11.12 10.12 -10.04
CA PRO A 536 -10.44 9.87 -11.31
C PRO A 536 -10.33 8.37 -11.60
N PHE A 537 -11.36 7.57 -11.26
CA PHE A 537 -11.38 6.13 -11.54
C PHE A 537 -12.74 5.66 -12.07
N ARG A 538 -12.73 4.58 -12.86
CA ARG A 538 -13.84 4.06 -13.67
C ARG A 538 -13.87 2.53 -13.70
N PRO A 539 -14.98 1.88 -14.08
CA PRO A 539 -16.28 2.47 -14.46
C PRO A 539 -17.10 2.97 -13.26
N ALA A 540 -17.92 4.00 -13.48
CA ALA A 540 -18.77 4.60 -12.44
C ALA A 540 -19.75 3.58 -11.82
N ASP A 541 -20.30 2.69 -12.65
CA ASP A 541 -21.25 1.64 -12.26
C ASP A 541 -20.67 0.60 -11.28
N LYS A 542 -19.34 0.64 -11.04
CA LYS A 542 -18.63 -0.22 -10.09
C LYS A 542 -18.16 0.53 -8.83
N ILE A 543 -18.73 1.72 -8.60
CA ILE A 543 -18.48 2.57 -7.45
C ILE A 543 -19.81 2.79 -6.72
N VAL A 544 -19.79 2.75 -5.39
CA VAL A 544 -20.99 3.03 -4.58
C VAL A 544 -20.61 3.77 -3.31
N CYS A 545 -21.39 4.79 -2.96
CA CYS A 545 -21.34 5.40 -1.64
C CYS A 545 -22.20 4.61 -0.67
N SER A 546 -21.69 4.36 0.54
CA SER A 546 -22.49 4.02 1.71
C SER A 546 -22.53 5.23 2.64
N TRP A 547 -23.72 5.68 3.02
CA TRP A 547 -23.89 6.78 3.96
C TRP A 547 -24.87 6.35 5.04
N THR A 548 -24.43 6.41 6.30
CA THR A 548 -25.20 5.92 7.45
C THR A 548 -25.54 7.05 8.40
N ALA A 549 -26.82 7.15 8.74
CA ALA A 549 -27.32 8.09 9.73
C ALA A 549 -26.84 7.67 11.14
N MET A 550 -26.14 8.57 11.86
CA MET A 550 -25.67 8.30 13.23
C MET A 550 -26.68 8.78 14.29
N GLU A 551 -27.71 9.48 13.87
CA GLU A 551 -28.83 10.04 14.64
C GLU A 551 -30.05 10.11 13.72
N THR A 552 -31.22 10.52 14.22
CA THR A 552 -32.38 10.77 13.35
C THR A 552 -32.09 11.93 12.41
N VAL A 553 -32.23 11.71 11.10
CA VAL A 553 -31.95 12.68 10.05
C VAL A 553 -33.22 12.99 9.28
N ASN A 554 -33.64 14.25 9.27
CA ASN A 554 -34.88 14.70 8.66
C ASN A 554 -34.67 16.04 7.92
N ARG A 555 -35.73 16.57 7.32
CA ARG A 555 -35.67 17.87 6.63
C ARG A 555 -35.22 19.03 7.52
N ALA A 556 -35.55 19.00 8.80
CA ALA A 556 -35.23 20.09 9.72
C ALA A 556 -33.73 20.16 10.02
N ASN A 557 -33.05 19.02 10.21
CA ASN A 557 -31.62 18.98 10.50
C ASN A 557 -30.71 18.74 9.26
N GLY A 558 -31.27 18.84 8.06
CA GLY A 558 -30.52 18.81 6.80
C GLY A 558 -30.19 17.41 6.30
N CYS A 559 -31.23 16.60 6.06
CA CYS A 559 -31.11 15.31 5.38
C CYS A 559 -30.49 15.42 3.98
N LEU A 560 -30.10 14.27 3.42
CA LEU A 560 -29.72 14.19 2.02
C LEU A 560 -30.93 14.46 1.13
N VAL A 561 -30.65 15.06 -0.01
CA VAL A 561 -31.59 15.31 -1.11
C VAL A 561 -31.01 14.65 -2.35
N ALA A 562 -31.82 13.92 -3.11
CA ALA A 562 -31.39 13.23 -4.33
C ALA A 562 -32.37 13.49 -5.47
N ILE A 563 -31.89 13.49 -6.72
CA ILE A 563 -32.74 13.51 -7.93
C ILE A 563 -32.81 12.08 -8.48
N PRO A 564 -33.92 11.35 -8.27
CA PRO A 564 -34.02 9.96 -8.71
C PRO A 564 -33.80 9.81 -10.22
N GLY A 565 -33.03 8.81 -10.61
CA GLY A 565 -32.74 8.48 -12.01
C GLY A 565 -31.61 9.31 -12.64
N SER A 566 -31.14 10.37 -11.99
CA SER A 566 -30.05 11.21 -12.52
C SER A 566 -28.71 10.47 -12.73
N HIS A 567 -28.48 9.38 -12.00
CA HIS A 567 -27.33 8.49 -12.18
C HIS A 567 -27.19 7.87 -13.58
N LYS A 568 -28.23 7.93 -14.41
CA LYS A 568 -28.24 7.46 -15.80
C LYS A 568 -27.67 8.47 -16.78
N GLY A 569 -27.57 9.73 -16.39
CA GLY A 569 -26.98 10.80 -17.19
C GLY A 569 -25.45 10.80 -17.10
N ASP A 570 -24.86 11.82 -17.70
CA ASP A 570 -23.41 12.03 -17.72
C ASP A 570 -22.90 12.73 -16.46
N LEU A 571 -21.57 12.81 -16.34
CA LEU A 571 -20.92 13.69 -15.37
C LEU A 571 -21.07 15.14 -15.86
N LEU A 572 -21.76 15.96 -15.09
CA LEU A 572 -21.97 17.38 -15.39
C LEU A 572 -20.75 18.21 -14.99
N GLU A 573 -20.72 19.46 -15.44
CA GLU A 573 -19.70 20.43 -15.05
C GLU A 573 -20.00 20.98 -13.65
N HIS A 574 -18.97 21.05 -12.81
CA HIS A 574 -19.04 21.59 -11.46
C HIS A 574 -18.13 22.80 -11.33
N GLY A 575 -18.54 23.72 -10.46
CA GLY A 575 -17.73 24.86 -10.06
C GLY A 575 -18.17 25.41 -8.71
N TYR A 576 -17.55 26.51 -8.29
CA TYR A 576 -17.99 27.21 -7.08
C TYR A 576 -19.35 27.87 -7.34
N PRO A 577 -20.36 27.65 -6.48
CA PRO A 577 -21.65 28.33 -6.63
C PRO A 577 -21.50 29.85 -6.50
N ASP A 578 -22.16 30.62 -7.37
CA ASP A 578 -22.32 32.08 -7.24
C ASP A 578 -23.29 32.40 -6.09
N TRP A 579 -22.84 32.31 -4.84
CA TRP A 579 -23.61 32.76 -3.67
C TRP A 579 -23.01 34.03 -3.08
N GLU A 580 -23.85 35.03 -2.80
CA GLU A 580 -23.46 36.35 -2.28
C GLU A 580 -22.84 36.35 -0.86
N SER A 581 -22.56 35.21 -0.24
CA SER A 581 -21.95 35.16 1.09
C SER A 581 -21.24 33.83 1.40
N GLY A 582 -19.91 33.83 1.20
CA GLY A 582 -18.97 32.92 1.85
C GLY A 582 -19.03 31.44 1.44
N VAL A 583 -18.13 31.01 0.56
CA VAL A 583 -18.03 29.61 0.14
C VAL A 583 -17.03 28.85 1.03
N ASN A 584 -17.43 27.68 1.54
CA ASN A 584 -16.48 26.70 2.06
C ASN A 584 -15.70 26.11 0.88
N LYS A 585 -14.37 26.32 0.83
CA LYS A 585 -13.49 25.74 -0.20
C LYS A 585 -13.77 24.24 -0.38
N MET A 586 -13.70 23.72 -1.61
CA MET A 586 -14.01 22.33 -2.01
C MET A 586 -15.48 21.93 -2.11
N TYR A 587 -16.44 22.84 -1.94
CA TYR A 587 -17.87 22.56 -2.13
C TYR A 587 -18.30 22.96 -3.55
N HIS A 588 -18.00 22.11 -4.54
CA HIS A 588 -18.35 22.36 -5.94
C HIS A 588 -19.78 21.89 -6.23
N GLY A 589 -20.59 22.77 -6.84
CA GLY A 589 -21.95 22.50 -7.27
C GLY A 589 -22.05 22.38 -8.79
N ILE A 590 -23.10 21.74 -9.29
CA ILE A 590 -23.39 21.69 -10.73
C ILE A 590 -23.77 23.09 -11.20
N LEU A 591 -23.12 23.59 -12.27
CA LEU A 591 -23.31 24.96 -12.76
C LEU A 591 -24.66 25.17 -13.47
N ASP A 592 -25.06 24.26 -14.35
CA ASP A 592 -26.23 24.43 -15.23
C ASP A 592 -27.42 23.52 -14.87
N LEU A 593 -27.66 23.30 -13.58
CA LEU A 593 -28.78 22.45 -13.16
C LEU A 593 -30.11 23.18 -13.35
N LYS A 594 -30.97 22.67 -14.24
CA LYS A 594 -32.23 23.31 -14.59
C LYS A 594 -33.26 23.18 -13.47
N GLU A 595 -34.07 24.22 -13.25
CA GLU A 595 -35.11 24.26 -12.21
C GLU A 595 -36.08 23.07 -12.30
N ASN A 596 -36.45 22.66 -13.51
CA ASN A 596 -37.33 21.52 -13.75
C ASN A 596 -36.70 20.18 -13.31
N GLU A 597 -35.38 20.04 -13.34
CA GLU A 597 -34.67 18.87 -12.80
C GLU A 597 -34.62 18.94 -11.27
N MET A 598 -34.31 20.12 -10.73
CA MET A 598 -34.27 20.36 -9.29
C MET A 598 -35.63 20.10 -8.63
N SER A 599 -36.75 20.37 -9.31
CA SER A 599 -38.10 20.11 -8.79
C SER A 599 -38.41 18.62 -8.53
N LYS A 600 -37.66 17.69 -9.14
CA LYS A 600 -37.85 16.23 -8.99
C LYS A 600 -37.17 15.65 -7.74
N ARG A 601 -36.49 16.49 -6.96
CA ARG A 601 -35.69 16.06 -5.81
C ARG A 601 -36.55 15.42 -4.71
N VAL A 602 -36.06 14.33 -4.15
CA VAL A 602 -36.63 13.65 -2.97
C VAL A 602 -35.73 13.89 -1.76
N HIS A 603 -36.34 13.89 -0.57
CA HIS A 603 -35.62 14.03 0.70
C HIS A 603 -35.48 12.66 1.33
N LEU A 604 -34.26 12.30 1.73
CA LEU A 604 -33.93 11.00 2.30
C LEU A 604 -33.90 11.12 3.83
N GLU A 605 -35.07 11.06 4.45
CA GLU A 605 -35.19 11.00 5.92
C GLU A 605 -34.86 9.58 6.42
N MET A 606 -34.09 9.48 7.50
CA MET A 606 -33.44 8.25 7.94
C MET A 606 -33.35 8.21 9.47
N GLU A 607 -33.55 7.03 10.05
CA GLU A 607 -33.34 6.79 11.49
C GLU A 607 -31.91 6.32 11.78
N PRO A 608 -31.43 6.40 13.04
CA PRO A 608 -30.10 5.93 13.39
C PRO A 608 -29.87 4.48 12.94
N GLY A 609 -28.78 4.27 12.21
CA GLY A 609 -28.38 2.96 11.68
C GLY A 609 -28.94 2.64 10.30
N ASP A 610 -29.87 3.43 9.77
CA ASP A 610 -30.25 3.35 8.37
C ASP A 610 -29.06 3.74 7.48
N THR A 611 -28.87 3.02 6.38
CA THR A 611 -27.80 3.28 5.41
C THR A 611 -28.38 3.47 4.02
N VAL A 612 -28.04 4.58 3.36
CA VAL A 612 -28.32 4.77 1.94
C VAL A 612 -27.09 4.35 1.12
N PHE A 613 -27.32 3.52 0.11
CA PHE A 613 -26.36 3.24 -0.94
C PHE A 613 -26.72 4.04 -2.18
N PHE A 614 -25.76 4.71 -2.81
CA PHE A 614 -26.06 5.49 -4.02
C PHE A 614 -24.89 5.57 -5.01
N HIS A 615 -25.25 5.74 -6.28
CA HIS A 615 -24.35 5.77 -7.42
C HIS A 615 -23.59 7.11 -7.48
N PRO A 616 -22.31 7.16 -7.89
CA PRO A 616 -21.52 8.40 -7.87
C PRO A 616 -21.98 9.47 -8.88
N LEU A 617 -22.78 9.10 -9.89
CA LEU A 617 -23.45 10.04 -10.80
C LEU A 617 -24.83 10.51 -10.30
N LEU A 618 -25.32 10.01 -9.17
CA LEU A 618 -26.58 10.51 -8.61
C LEU A 618 -26.40 11.97 -8.19
N ILE A 619 -27.21 12.86 -8.76
CA ILE A 619 -27.25 14.26 -8.34
C ILE A 619 -27.87 14.31 -6.94
N HIS A 620 -27.08 14.77 -5.98
CA HIS A 620 -27.50 14.83 -4.58
C HIS A 620 -26.83 15.98 -3.82
N GLY A 621 -27.34 16.30 -2.65
CA GLY A 621 -26.83 17.36 -1.78
C GLY A 621 -27.45 17.28 -0.38
N SER A 622 -27.27 18.31 0.44
CA SER A 622 -27.81 18.34 1.81
C SER A 622 -28.39 19.72 2.13
N GLY A 623 -29.60 19.74 2.67
CA GLY A 623 -30.31 20.97 3.04
C GLY A 623 -29.69 21.68 4.26
N ALA A 624 -30.12 22.92 4.53
CA ALA A 624 -29.71 23.66 5.71
C ALA A 624 -30.14 22.94 7.00
N ASN A 625 -29.30 22.98 8.05
CA ASN A 625 -29.65 22.43 9.36
C ASN A 625 -30.26 23.56 10.18
N ARG A 626 -31.58 23.53 10.37
CA ARG A 626 -32.35 24.57 11.07
C ARG A 626 -32.56 24.24 12.55
N THR A 627 -31.86 23.23 13.07
CA THR A 627 -31.91 22.83 14.48
C THR A 627 -30.68 23.33 15.22
N ASP A 628 -30.73 23.34 16.55
CA ASP A 628 -29.62 23.79 17.41
C ASP A 628 -28.49 22.74 17.54
N GLY A 629 -28.76 21.49 17.13
CA GLY A 629 -27.82 20.37 17.22
C GLY A 629 -26.94 20.20 15.98
N PHE A 630 -25.79 19.53 16.16
CA PHE A 630 -24.96 19.10 15.03
C PHE A 630 -25.40 17.73 14.54
N ARG A 631 -25.66 17.60 13.22
CA ARG A 631 -26.13 16.35 12.62
C ARG A 631 -24.97 15.49 12.14
N LYS A 632 -24.79 14.31 12.75
CA LYS A 632 -23.70 13.37 12.44
C LYS A 632 -24.11 12.29 11.44
N ALA A 633 -23.18 11.96 10.54
CA ALA A 633 -23.26 10.80 9.65
C ALA A 633 -21.87 10.28 9.29
N ILE A 634 -21.75 8.98 9.05
CA ILE A 634 -20.52 8.33 8.60
C ILE A 634 -20.72 7.75 7.20
N SER A 635 -19.69 7.85 6.36
CA SER A 635 -19.77 7.41 4.97
C SER A 635 -18.45 6.87 4.43
N CYS A 636 -18.57 5.98 3.45
CA CYS A 636 -17.45 5.43 2.70
C CYS A 636 -17.88 5.21 1.24
N HIS A 637 -17.06 5.68 0.29
CA HIS A 637 -17.15 5.34 -1.12
C HIS A 637 -16.28 4.12 -1.40
N TYR A 638 -16.90 3.09 -1.97
CA TYR A 638 -16.22 1.88 -2.39
C TYR A 638 -16.10 1.81 -3.89
N ALA A 639 -15.07 1.11 -4.36
CA ALA A 639 -14.90 0.75 -5.76
C ALA A 639 -14.50 -0.72 -5.91
N ALA A 640 -14.86 -1.32 -7.04
CA ALA A 640 -14.32 -2.62 -7.42
C ALA A 640 -12.79 -2.52 -7.60
N THR A 641 -12.05 -3.55 -7.18
CA THR A 641 -10.58 -3.52 -7.34
C THR A 641 -10.13 -3.53 -8.80
N ASN A 642 -10.99 -3.98 -9.73
CA ASN A 642 -10.74 -3.97 -11.17
C ASN A 642 -11.16 -2.67 -11.89
N CYS A 643 -11.53 -1.63 -11.13
CA CYS A 643 -11.62 -0.28 -11.69
C CYS A 643 -10.22 0.22 -12.09
N TYR A 644 -10.14 1.25 -12.93
CA TYR A 644 -8.90 1.82 -13.43
C TYR A 644 -8.90 3.34 -13.29
N TYR A 645 -7.72 3.93 -13.11
CA TYR A 645 -7.55 5.38 -13.11
C TYR A 645 -7.67 5.95 -14.52
N ILE A 646 -8.27 7.12 -14.65
CA ILE A 646 -8.36 7.87 -15.91
C ILE A 646 -7.42 9.09 -15.85
N ASP A 647 -6.92 9.49 -17.02
CA ASP A 647 -6.37 10.82 -17.20
C ASP A 647 -7.54 11.83 -17.24
N VAL A 648 -7.41 12.88 -16.45
CA VAL A 648 -8.44 13.92 -16.28
C VAL A 648 -8.08 15.22 -17.00
N THR A 649 -6.89 15.29 -17.62
CA THR A 649 -6.42 16.45 -18.38
C THR A 649 -7.41 16.79 -19.51
N GLY A 650 -7.81 18.06 -19.61
CA GLY A 650 -8.81 18.50 -20.60
C GLY A 650 -10.24 18.01 -20.36
N THR A 651 -10.55 17.44 -19.19
CA THR A 651 -11.91 17.03 -18.81
C THR A 651 -12.51 17.99 -17.78
N THR A 652 -13.82 17.87 -17.50
CA THR A 652 -14.50 18.65 -16.44
C THR A 652 -13.94 18.39 -15.02
N GLN A 653 -13.07 17.39 -14.85
CA GLN A 653 -12.44 17.04 -13.57
C GLN A 653 -11.04 17.65 -13.40
N GLU A 654 -10.47 18.29 -14.42
CA GLU A 654 -9.08 18.79 -14.40
C GLU A 654 -8.84 19.79 -13.26
N ASN A 655 -9.71 20.79 -13.12
CA ASN A 655 -9.58 21.81 -12.08
C ASN A 655 -9.62 21.20 -10.67
N MET A 656 -10.55 20.26 -10.46
CA MET A 656 -10.67 19.54 -9.18
C MET A 656 -9.45 18.68 -8.89
N ALA A 657 -8.88 18.04 -9.91
CA ALA A 657 -7.66 17.27 -9.76
C ALA A 657 -6.49 18.13 -9.30
N GLN A 658 -6.34 19.32 -9.88
CA GLN A 658 -5.32 20.27 -9.47
C GLN A 658 -5.54 20.75 -8.03
N GLU A 659 -6.78 21.05 -7.63
CA GLU A 659 -7.09 21.42 -6.24
C GLU A 659 -6.75 20.30 -5.24
N ILE A 660 -7.05 19.04 -5.58
CA ILE A 660 -6.73 17.87 -4.75
C ILE A 660 -5.21 17.69 -4.64
N ILE A 661 -4.48 17.84 -5.75
CA ILE A 661 -3.01 17.79 -5.77
C ILE A 661 -2.43 18.90 -4.90
N ASP A 662 -2.94 20.13 -4.99
CA ASP A 662 -2.46 21.26 -4.20
C ASP A 662 -2.71 21.07 -2.69
N VAL A 663 -3.85 20.47 -2.32
CA VAL A 663 -4.11 20.09 -0.92
C VAL A 663 -3.18 18.98 -0.46
N ALA A 664 -2.89 17.99 -1.32
CA ALA A 664 -1.92 16.95 -1.03
C ALA A 664 -0.54 17.58 -0.77
N LYS A 665 -0.07 18.47 -1.66
CA LYS A 665 1.20 19.21 -1.52
C LYS A 665 1.30 20.00 -0.22
N LYS A 666 0.23 20.70 0.18
CA LYS A 666 0.18 21.44 1.47
C LYS A 666 0.28 20.54 2.70
N LYS A 667 -0.04 19.25 2.56
CA LYS A 667 0.14 18.22 3.59
C LYS A 667 1.47 17.49 3.44
N GLY A 668 2.37 18.02 2.62
CA GLY A 668 3.65 17.41 2.27
C GLY A 668 3.56 16.40 1.13
N VAL A 669 2.40 15.96 0.66
CA VAL A 669 2.33 14.92 -0.39
C VAL A 669 2.60 15.53 -1.75
N TYR A 670 3.87 15.49 -2.18
CA TYR A 670 4.31 15.95 -3.49
C TYR A 670 4.09 14.86 -4.55
N VAL A 671 3.01 15.01 -5.30
CA VAL A 671 2.67 14.21 -6.46
C VAL A 671 2.29 15.13 -7.62
N ASP A 672 2.54 14.68 -8.85
CA ASP A 672 2.26 15.43 -10.08
C ASP A 672 1.02 14.91 -10.82
N ASP A 673 0.41 13.83 -10.31
CA ASP A 673 -0.76 13.18 -10.89
C ASP A 673 -1.72 12.75 -9.77
N ILE A 674 -3.00 13.09 -9.93
CA ILE A 674 -4.07 12.81 -8.96
C ILE A 674 -4.21 11.31 -8.67
N LYS A 675 -3.87 10.43 -9.63
CA LYS A 675 -3.98 8.98 -9.43
C LYS A 675 -3.18 8.52 -8.21
N TYR A 676 -2.02 9.11 -7.96
CA TYR A 676 -1.17 8.72 -6.82
C TYR A 676 -1.81 9.12 -5.49
N VAL A 677 -2.50 10.26 -5.43
CA VAL A 677 -3.28 10.65 -4.24
C VAL A 677 -4.30 9.56 -3.89
N TRP A 678 -5.00 9.04 -4.89
CA TRP A 678 -6.02 8.02 -4.68
C TRP A 678 -5.47 6.61 -4.43
N GLN A 679 -4.30 6.26 -4.99
CA GLN A 679 -3.63 4.99 -4.68
C GLN A 679 -3.18 4.93 -3.21
N LEU A 680 -2.77 6.07 -2.64
CA LEU A 680 -2.42 6.20 -1.23
C LEU A 680 -3.63 6.09 -0.30
N ARG A 681 -4.80 6.52 -0.78
CA ARG A 681 -6.05 6.55 0.00
C ARG A 681 -6.87 5.27 -0.11
N GLY A 682 -6.65 4.42 -1.11
CA GLY A 682 -7.42 3.19 -1.27
C GLY A 682 -6.95 2.05 -0.37
N ARG A 683 -7.84 1.43 0.41
CA ARG A 683 -7.56 0.15 1.11
C ARG A 683 -8.46 -0.96 0.64
N LEU A 684 -7.88 -2.14 0.41
CA LEU A 684 -8.61 -3.38 0.22
C LEU A 684 -9.41 -3.72 1.49
N VAL A 685 -10.71 -3.94 1.35
CA VAL A 685 -11.62 -4.31 2.45
C VAL A 685 -12.24 -5.69 2.27
N ARG A 686 -12.30 -6.22 1.03
CA ARG A 686 -12.77 -7.58 0.72
C ARG A 686 -12.18 -8.07 -0.59
N GLY A 687 -11.93 -9.37 -0.72
CA GLY A 687 -11.51 -10.02 -1.97
C GLY A 687 -10.04 -9.80 -2.32
N ILE A 688 -9.76 -9.57 -3.60
CA ILE A 688 -8.41 -9.57 -4.20
C ILE A 688 -8.08 -8.20 -4.80
N GLU A 689 -6.89 -7.69 -4.48
CA GLU A 689 -6.30 -6.50 -5.10
C GLU A 689 -6.14 -6.67 -6.61
N SER A 690 -6.38 -5.62 -7.41
CA SER A 690 -6.27 -5.71 -8.88
C SER A 690 -5.70 -4.40 -9.47
N THR A 691 -6.44 -3.67 -10.29
CA THR A 691 -5.97 -2.50 -11.04
C THR A 691 -6.07 -1.17 -10.29
N LEU A 692 -7.00 -1.03 -9.33
CA LEU A 692 -6.99 0.06 -8.34
C LEU A 692 -6.04 -0.25 -7.20
#